data_AF-A0A8C3RAT5-F1
#
_entry.id   AF-A0A8C3RAT5-F1
#
_cell.length_a   1.000
_cell.length_b   1.000
_cell.length_c   1.000
_cell.angle_alpha   90.00
_cell.angle_beta   90.00
_cell.angle_gamma   90.00
#
_symmetry.space_group_name_H-M   'P 1'
#
loop_
_entity.id
_entity.type
_entity.pdbx_description
1 polymer ?
#
loop_
_entity_poly.entity_id
_entity_poly.type
_entity_poly.pdbx_seq_one_letter_code
_entity_poly.pdbx_strand_id
1 'polypeptide(L)'
;MPAVDKLLLEEALQDSPQTRSLLSVFEEDAGTLTEYTNQLLQAMQRVYGAQNEMCLATQQLSKQLLAYEKQHFALGKGDEEVISTLHYFSKVVDELNILHSELAKQLADTMVLPIIQFREKDLTEVSTLKDLFGLASNEHDVSMAKYSRLPKRKENEKLKAEVAKEVANARRKQHLSSLQYYCALNALQYRKRVAMMEPMLGYTRGQINFFKKGAEMFSKRMDSFLSSVSDMVQSIQGELDVEAEKMRISQQDLIAVNESVYTPDSDVTSPAINRNLIQKAGYLNLRNKTGLVTTTWERLYFFTQGGNLMCQPRGAVAGGLIQDLDNCSVMAVDCEDRRYCFQITTPTGKAGITLQAESKKEYEEWICAINNISRQIYLTDNPEAAAIKLNQTALQAVTPITSLGKKHEVQHPSQTVKNMENDKIIPSESAGFQDSTQLIAPGTPIQFDIVLPAMEFLDQNRGGRRANPFGESEDSSKDEEEDSLLQQMFVVRFLGSMAVQSDETCEVIYEAMRQVLAARAIHNIFRMTESHLMVTSKNLRLIDPQTQVTRASFELTTVTQFAAHQENRRLIGFVIHLSDTLGEESMSAYVFESNTEGEKICYAISLGKEIIEAQKDPEALAQLMKSVPLTNDGKFMLLNDMSEEDGTMHGGEESEA
;
A
#
# COMPACT_ATOMS: atom_id res chain seq x y z
N MET A 1 58.64 -32.30 -5.68
CA MET A 1 58.05 -32.12 -4.34
C MET A 1 58.90 -32.94 -3.39
N PRO A 2 59.36 -32.38 -2.25
CA PRO A 2 60.05 -33.18 -1.25
C PRO A 2 59.15 -34.34 -0.81
N ALA A 3 59.76 -35.47 -0.46
CA ALA A 3 59.03 -36.62 0.06
C ALA A 3 58.29 -36.19 1.34
N VAL A 4 57.01 -36.53 1.42
CA VAL A 4 56.24 -36.35 2.66
C VAL A 4 56.84 -37.33 3.66
N ASP A 5 57.40 -36.83 4.77
CA ASP A 5 57.81 -37.69 5.88
C ASP A 5 56.61 -38.57 6.27
N LYS A 6 56.85 -39.87 6.50
CA LYS A 6 55.80 -40.87 6.64
C LYS A 6 55.99 -41.66 7.92
N LEU A 7 54.90 -41.90 8.65
CA LEU A 7 54.90 -42.86 9.75
C LEU A 7 55.04 -44.27 9.19
N LEU A 8 56.10 -44.97 9.59
CA LEU A 8 56.37 -46.35 9.20
C LEU A 8 55.44 -47.30 9.95
N LEU A 9 54.71 -48.13 9.21
CA LEU A 9 53.75 -49.07 9.79
C LEU A 9 54.47 -50.28 10.40
N GLU A 10 55.65 -50.64 9.89
CA GLU A 10 56.44 -51.76 10.41
C GLU A 10 56.92 -51.51 11.85
N GLU A 11 57.12 -50.24 12.21
CA GLU A 11 57.59 -49.79 13.53
C GLU A 11 56.46 -49.69 14.58
N ALA A 12 55.20 -49.86 14.17
CA ALA A 12 54.04 -49.62 15.02
C ALA A 12 53.90 -50.62 16.18
N LEU A 13 54.35 -51.87 16.00
CA LEU A 13 54.33 -52.88 17.06
C LEU A 13 55.50 -52.71 18.05
N GLN A 14 56.66 -52.26 17.54
CA GLN A 14 57.83 -52.02 18.38
C GLN A 14 57.60 -50.87 19.35
N ASP A 15 56.75 -49.90 18.96
CA ASP A 15 56.32 -48.77 19.79
C ASP A 15 57.50 -48.02 20.44
N SER A 16 58.56 -47.84 19.65
CA SER A 16 59.80 -47.24 20.17
C SER A 16 59.59 -45.78 20.58
N PRO A 17 60.36 -45.26 21.55
CA PRO A 17 60.33 -43.84 21.89
C PRO A 17 60.59 -42.92 20.69
N GLN A 18 61.42 -43.36 19.74
CA GLN A 18 61.67 -42.65 18.50
C GLN A 18 60.41 -42.57 17.62
N THR A 19 59.68 -43.69 17.47
CA THR A 19 58.41 -43.76 16.75
C THR A 19 57.36 -42.86 17.40
N ARG A 20 57.27 -42.88 18.74
CA ARG A 20 56.38 -42.00 19.51
C ARG A 20 56.73 -40.52 19.37
N SER A 21 58.02 -40.18 19.30
CA SER A 21 58.47 -38.81 19.07
C SER A 21 58.15 -38.33 17.65
N LEU A 22 58.24 -39.20 16.64
CA LEU A 22 57.80 -38.84 15.29
C LEU A 22 56.28 -38.68 15.24
N LEU A 23 55.54 -39.60 15.87
CA LEU A 23 54.08 -39.52 15.99
C LEU A 23 53.65 -38.19 16.60
N SER A 24 54.28 -37.73 17.69
CA SER A 24 53.92 -36.45 18.32
C SER A 24 54.08 -35.25 17.38
N VAL A 25 55.06 -35.28 16.47
CA VAL A 25 55.22 -34.22 15.45
C VAL A 25 54.04 -34.23 14.47
N PHE A 26 53.56 -35.41 14.06
CA PHE A 26 52.35 -35.52 13.22
C PHE A 26 51.10 -35.05 13.96
N GLU A 27 51.00 -35.32 15.27
CA GLU A 27 49.89 -34.83 16.09
C GLU A 27 49.88 -33.31 16.21
N GLU A 28 51.06 -32.69 16.34
CA GLU A 28 51.23 -31.23 16.39
C GLU A 28 50.86 -30.57 15.04
N ASP A 29 51.31 -31.14 13.91
CA ASP A 29 50.92 -30.70 12.57
C ASP A 29 49.39 -30.82 12.36
N ALA A 30 48.78 -31.93 12.79
CA ALA A 30 47.33 -32.11 12.71
C ALA A 30 46.56 -31.11 13.58
N GLY A 31 47.06 -30.79 14.78
CA GLY A 31 46.50 -29.75 15.65
C GLY A 31 46.55 -28.37 15.00
N THR A 32 47.72 -27.99 14.48
CA THR A 32 47.93 -26.72 13.77
C THR A 32 47.04 -26.60 12.53
N LEU A 33 46.94 -27.69 11.75
CA LEU A 33 46.06 -27.77 10.59
C LEU A 33 44.59 -27.58 10.99
N THR A 34 44.15 -28.20 12.08
CA THR A 34 42.78 -28.06 12.58
C THR A 34 42.46 -26.61 12.92
N GLU A 35 43.36 -25.92 13.64
CA GLU A 35 43.18 -24.50 13.97
C GLU A 35 43.13 -23.62 12.72
N TYR A 36 44.06 -23.83 11.79
CA TYR A 36 44.08 -23.08 10.53
C TYR A 36 42.79 -23.28 9.72
N THR A 37 42.31 -24.53 9.59
CA THR A 37 41.06 -24.80 8.85
C THR A 37 39.83 -24.20 9.52
N ASN A 38 39.81 -24.03 10.84
CA ASN A 38 38.74 -23.32 11.54
C ASN A 38 38.70 -21.85 11.10
N GLN A 39 39.85 -21.17 11.09
CA GLN A 39 39.95 -19.78 10.70
C GLN A 39 39.63 -19.58 9.21
N LEU A 40 40.13 -20.49 8.35
CA LEU A 40 39.84 -20.47 6.92
C LEU A 40 38.35 -20.67 6.64
N LEU A 41 37.69 -21.61 7.32
CA LEU A 41 36.26 -21.83 7.18
C LEU A 41 35.46 -20.58 7.55
N GLN A 42 35.80 -19.92 8.66
CA GLN A 42 35.13 -18.67 9.06
C GLN A 42 35.28 -17.57 8.01
N ALA A 43 36.47 -17.42 7.42
CA ALA A 43 36.69 -16.46 6.34
C ALA A 43 35.85 -16.80 5.10
N MET A 44 35.82 -18.06 4.68
CA MET A 44 35.02 -18.52 3.54
C MET A 44 33.51 -18.36 3.78
N GLN A 45 33.03 -18.67 4.99
CA GLN A 45 31.63 -18.46 5.38
C GLN A 45 31.27 -16.97 5.36
N ARG A 46 32.17 -16.08 5.77
CA ARG A 46 31.96 -14.63 5.68
C ARG A 46 31.85 -14.15 4.23
N VAL A 47 32.70 -14.66 3.34
CA VAL A 47 32.63 -14.35 1.90
C VAL A 47 31.30 -14.83 1.31
N TYR A 48 30.92 -16.08 1.59
CA TYR A 48 29.63 -16.62 1.16
C TYR A 48 28.45 -15.81 1.72
N GLY A 49 28.47 -15.48 3.02
CA GLY A 49 27.44 -14.68 3.66
C GLY A 49 27.28 -13.30 3.02
N ALA A 50 28.39 -12.61 2.73
CA ALA A 50 28.35 -11.33 2.02
C ALA A 50 27.75 -11.46 0.60
N GLN A 51 28.09 -12.54 -0.12
CA GLN A 51 27.53 -12.81 -1.44
C GLN A 51 26.02 -13.10 -1.37
N ASN A 52 25.56 -13.77 -0.31
CA ASN A 52 24.14 -14.02 -0.06
C ASN A 52 23.38 -12.72 0.28
N GLU A 53 23.95 -11.86 1.12
CA GLU A 53 23.38 -10.53 1.42
C GLU A 53 23.25 -9.66 0.16
N MET A 54 24.22 -9.72 -0.76
CA MET A 54 24.11 -9.03 -2.05
C MET A 54 22.91 -9.51 -2.87
N CYS A 55 22.55 -10.79 -2.77
CA CYS A 55 21.32 -11.32 -3.40
C CYS A 55 20.09 -10.67 -2.77
N LEU A 56 20.00 -10.62 -1.43
CA LEU A 56 18.86 -10.00 -0.75
C LEU A 56 18.73 -8.51 -1.07
N ALA A 57 19.85 -7.78 -1.08
CA ALA A 57 19.88 -6.35 -1.38
C ALA A 57 19.41 -6.04 -2.81
N THR A 58 19.87 -6.81 -3.80
CA THR A 58 19.45 -6.62 -5.20
C THR A 58 18.00 -7.00 -5.43
N GLN A 59 17.51 -8.07 -4.79
CA GLN A 59 16.09 -8.44 -4.82
C GLN A 59 15.21 -7.32 -4.23
N GLN A 60 15.62 -6.74 -3.10
CA GLN A 60 14.91 -5.63 -2.47
C GLN A 60 14.92 -4.38 -3.35
N LEU A 61 16.06 -4.05 -3.97
CA LEU A 61 16.18 -2.91 -4.88
C LEU A 61 15.20 -3.04 -6.06
N SER A 62 15.16 -4.20 -6.73
CA SER A 62 14.22 -4.44 -7.83
C SER A 62 12.76 -4.26 -7.38
N LYS A 63 12.39 -4.85 -6.23
CA LYS A 63 11.05 -4.69 -5.64
C LYS A 63 10.72 -3.22 -5.39
N GLN A 64 11.68 -2.43 -4.90
CA GLN A 64 11.46 -1.00 -4.61
C GLN A 64 11.28 -0.16 -5.88
N LEU A 65 11.99 -0.49 -6.97
CA LEU A 65 11.82 0.17 -8.27
C LEU A 65 10.40 -0.06 -8.82
N LEU A 66 9.89 -1.29 -8.74
CA LEU A 66 8.51 -1.63 -9.14
C LEU A 66 7.44 -1.02 -8.22
N ALA A 67 7.79 -0.69 -6.98
CA ALA A 67 6.85 -0.09 -6.04
C ALA A 67 6.50 1.37 -6.39
N TYR A 68 7.28 2.03 -7.26
CA TYR A 68 7.04 3.40 -7.67
C TYR A 68 5.71 3.58 -8.42
N GLU A 69 5.40 2.70 -9.38
CA GLU A 69 4.13 2.73 -10.14
C GLU A 69 2.91 2.56 -9.22
N LYS A 70 3.09 1.82 -8.12
CA LYS A 70 2.02 1.54 -7.14
C LYS A 70 1.79 2.69 -6.16
N GLN A 71 2.65 3.71 -6.17
CA GLN A 71 2.47 4.87 -5.29
C GLN A 71 1.34 5.75 -5.81
N HIS A 72 0.46 6.18 -4.90
CA HIS A 72 -0.61 7.11 -5.23
C HIS A 72 -0.10 8.56 -5.14
N PHE A 73 0.18 9.18 -6.28
CA PHE A 73 0.57 10.58 -6.35
C PHE A 73 -0.68 11.48 -6.51
N ALA A 74 -0.90 12.38 -5.54
CA ALA A 74 -2.10 13.23 -5.49
C ALA A 74 -2.27 14.19 -6.69
N LEU A 75 -1.18 14.48 -7.42
CA LEU A 75 -1.17 15.44 -8.52
C LEU A 75 -1.50 14.83 -9.89
N GLY A 76 -1.59 13.50 -10.01
CA GLY A 76 -1.90 12.81 -11.26
C GLY A 76 -1.26 11.43 -11.35
N LYS A 77 -1.53 10.72 -12.46
CA LYS A 77 -0.81 9.47 -12.76
C LYS A 77 0.68 9.77 -12.92
N GLY A 78 1.53 8.85 -12.45
CA GLY A 78 2.98 8.97 -12.59
C GLY A 78 3.40 9.06 -14.06
N ASP A 79 4.52 9.71 -14.32
CA ASP A 79 5.09 9.82 -15.66
C ASP A 79 5.42 8.43 -16.24
N GLU A 80 4.75 8.05 -17.33
CA GLU A 80 4.90 6.76 -18.02
C GLU A 80 6.33 6.53 -18.52
N GLU A 81 7.06 7.58 -18.90
CA GLU A 81 8.46 7.47 -19.34
C GLU A 81 9.37 7.09 -18.16
N VAL A 82 9.12 7.68 -16.98
CA VAL A 82 9.83 7.34 -15.74
C VAL A 82 9.47 5.94 -15.27
N ILE A 83 8.19 5.58 -15.28
CA ILE A 83 7.71 4.24 -14.88
C ILE A 83 8.33 3.16 -15.77
N SER A 84 8.27 3.31 -17.09
CA SER A 84 8.84 2.36 -18.04
C SER A 84 10.36 2.23 -17.90
N THR A 85 11.06 3.34 -17.64
CA THR A 85 12.50 3.35 -17.37
C THR A 85 12.83 2.59 -16.07
N LEU A 86 12.08 2.83 -14.98
CA LEU A 86 12.25 2.11 -13.71
C LEU A 86 11.94 0.61 -13.84
N HIS A 87 10.92 0.25 -14.62
CA HIS A 87 10.62 -1.15 -14.95
C HIS A 87 11.78 -1.82 -15.69
N TYR A 88 12.43 -1.12 -16.63
CA TYR A 88 13.60 -1.66 -17.31
C TYR A 88 14.78 -1.86 -16.35
N PHE A 89 15.07 -0.88 -15.48
CA PHE A 89 16.10 -1.04 -14.46
C PHE A 89 15.80 -2.19 -13.49
N SER A 90 14.56 -2.37 -13.05
CA SER A 90 14.15 -3.50 -12.21
C SER A 90 14.49 -4.84 -12.88
N LYS A 91 14.17 -5.02 -14.18
CA LYS A 91 14.52 -6.23 -14.92
C LYS A 91 16.03 -6.48 -14.96
N VAL A 92 16.82 -5.43 -15.17
CA VAL A 92 18.29 -5.55 -15.16
C VAL A 92 18.81 -5.95 -13.78
N VAL A 93 18.25 -5.38 -12.71
CA VAL A 93 18.61 -5.73 -11.33
C VAL A 93 18.21 -7.17 -11.00
N ASP A 94 17.06 -7.65 -11.50
CA ASP A 94 16.62 -9.04 -11.34
C ASP A 94 17.55 -10.02 -12.06
N GLU A 95 17.95 -9.72 -13.30
CA GLU A 95 18.90 -10.57 -14.00
C GLU A 95 20.26 -10.59 -13.27
N LEU A 96 20.72 -9.46 -12.73
CA LEU A 96 21.95 -9.41 -11.91
C LEU A 96 21.80 -10.22 -10.61
N ASN A 97 20.63 -10.17 -9.98
CA ASN A 97 20.31 -10.97 -8.80
C ASN A 97 20.43 -12.48 -9.07
N ILE A 98 19.99 -12.94 -10.25
CA ILE A 98 20.13 -14.34 -10.68
C ILE A 98 21.61 -14.73 -10.75
N LEU A 99 22.48 -13.87 -11.31
CA LEU A 99 23.93 -14.12 -11.36
C LEU A 99 24.55 -14.19 -9.96
N HIS A 100 24.16 -13.29 -9.06
CA HIS A 100 24.61 -13.31 -7.67
C HIS A 100 24.15 -14.57 -6.93
N SER A 101 22.93 -15.03 -7.19
CA SER A 101 22.36 -16.24 -6.59
C SER A 101 23.05 -17.51 -7.09
N GLU A 102 23.35 -17.58 -8.39
CA GLU A 102 24.14 -18.68 -8.98
C GLU A 102 25.55 -18.71 -8.38
N LEU A 103 26.20 -17.55 -8.25
CA LEU A 103 27.51 -17.46 -7.60
C LEU A 103 27.45 -17.89 -6.13
N ALA A 104 26.47 -17.40 -5.36
CA ALA A 104 26.30 -17.77 -3.95
C ALA A 104 26.18 -19.29 -3.77
N LYS A 105 25.36 -19.93 -4.62
CA LYS A 105 25.22 -21.39 -4.64
C LYS A 105 26.55 -22.09 -4.97
N GLN A 106 27.26 -21.64 -6.00
CA GLN A 106 28.56 -22.21 -6.36
C GLN A 106 29.59 -22.06 -5.23
N LEU A 107 29.60 -20.93 -4.51
CA LEU A 107 30.47 -20.72 -3.35
C LEU A 107 30.13 -21.66 -2.19
N ALA A 108 28.84 -21.87 -1.90
CA ALA A 108 28.41 -22.82 -0.89
C ALA A 108 28.88 -24.25 -1.23
N ASP A 109 28.58 -24.70 -2.46
CA ASP A 109 28.79 -26.08 -2.89
C ASP A 109 30.28 -26.41 -3.13
N THR A 110 31.04 -25.48 -3.68
CA THR A 110 32.40 -25.77 -4.20
C THR A 110 33.53 -25.12 -3.41
N MET A 111 33.23 -24.23 -2.46
CA MET A 111 34.23 -23.61 -1.58
C MET A 111 33.98 -23.93 -0.11
N VAL A 112 32.79 -23.63 0.42
CA VAL A 112 32.49 -23.78 1.84
C VAL A 112 32.30 -25.26 2.23
N LEU A 113 31.45 -25.99 1.48
CA LEU A 113 31.11 -27.37 1.79
C LEU A 113 32.32 -28.33 1.82
N PRO A 114 33.28 -28.28 0.89
CA PRO A 114 34.44 -29.17 0.94
C PRO A 114 35.30 -28.97 2.21
N ILE A 115 35.46 -27.74 2.70
CA ILE A 115 36.17 -27.48 3.97
C ILE A 115 35.39 -28.01 5.17
N ILE A 116 34.06 -27.85 5.18
CA ILE A 116 33.21 -28.43 6.23
C ILE A 116 33.38 -29.95 6.25
N GLN A 117 33.28 -30.62 5.09
CA GLN A 117 33.43 -32.06 4.99
C GLN A 117 34.82 -32.54 5.43
N PHE A 118 35.89 -31.82 5.06
CA PHE A 118 37.25 -32.14 5.52
C PHE A 118 37.37 -32.08 7.05
N ARG A 119 36.77 -31.07 7.70
CA ARG A 119 36.79 -30.94 9.17
C ARG A 119 35.95 -32.02 9.85
N GLU A 120 34.70 -32.18 9.41
CA GLU A 120 33.73 -33.06 10.05
C GLU A 120 34.01 -34.55 9.79
N LYS A 121 34.65 -34.89 8.67
CA LYS A 121 35.00 -36.29 8.35
C LYS A 121 36.46 -36.58 8.63
N ASP A 122 37.38 -35.92 7.93
CA ASP A 122 38.79 -36.32 7.95
C ASP A 122 39.49 -35.97 9.27
N LEU A 123 39.33 -34.73 9.77
CA LEU A 123 39.95 -34.33 11.04
C LEU A 123 39.29 -35.02 12.24
N THR A 124 37.98 -35.24 12.18
CA THR A 124 37.23 -35.95 13.23
C THR A 124 37.60 -37.44 13.26
N GLU A 125 37.81 -38.08 12.10
CA GLU A 125 38.34 -39.45 12.00
C GLU A 125 39.72 -39.56 12.68
N VAL A 126 40.64 -38.63 12.38
CA VAL A 126 41.98 -38.59 12.97
C VAL A 126 41.92 -38.40 14.49
N SER A 127 41.07 -37.49 14.98
CA SER A 127 40.86 -37.29 16.42
C SER A 127 40.32 -38.54 17.11
N THR A 128 39.33 -39.21 16.50
CA THR A 128 38.73 -40.42 17.07
C THR A 128 39.74 -41.57 17.13
N LEU A 129 40.55 -41.75 16.09
CA LEU A 129 41.59 -42.77 16.05
C LEU A 129 42.72 -42.48 17.05
N LYS A 130 43.06 -41.21 17.28
CA LYS A 130 43.99 -40.79 18.33
C LYS A 130 43.52 -41.26 19.70
N ASP A 131 42.27 -40.97 20.04
CA ASP A 131 41.69 -41.32 21.34
C ASP A 131 41.63 -42.84 21.55
N LEU A 132 41.21 -43.57 20.51
CA LEU A 132 41.17 -45.04 20.53
C LEU A 132 42.57 -45.65 20.73
N PHE A 133 43.58 -45.10 20.05
CA PHE A 133 44.97 -45.51 20.23
C PHE A 133 45.49 -45.20 21.64
N GLY A 134 45.20 -44.00 22.17
CA GLY A 134 45.55 -43.61 23.53
C GLY A 134 44.97 -44.54 24.59
N LEU A 135 43.68 -44.87 24.46
CA LEU A 135 43.00 -45.84 25.35
C LEU A 135 43.64 -47.24 25.25
N ALA A 136 43.87 -47.75 24.05
CA ALA A 136 44.49 -49.05 23.85
C ALA A 136 45.94 -49.11 24.36
N SER A 137 46.69 -48.01 24.23
CA SER A 137 48.04 -47.86 24.80
C SER A 137 48.00 -47.98 26.33
N ASN A 138 47.12 -47.22 27.00
CA ASN A 138 46.98 -47.24 28.45
C ASN A 138 46.55 -48.64 28.97
N GLU A 139 45.62 -49.30 28.28
CA GLU A 139 45.20 -50.67 28.61
C GLU A 139 46.36 -51.68 28.52
N HIS A 140 47.22 -51.55 27.51
CA HIS A 140 48.41 -52.40 27.37
C HIS A 140 49.43 -52.12 28.47
N ASP A 141 49.67 -50.85 28.82
CA ASP A 141 50.58 -50.48 29.92
C ASP A 141 50.13 -51.08 31.26
N VAL A 142 48.82 -50.99 31.57
CA VAL A 142 48.24 -51.59 32.78
C VAL A 142 48.36 -53.12 32.77
N SER A 143 48.09 -53.75 31.63
CA SER A 143 48.18 -55.22 31.48
C SER A 143 49.62 -55.70 31.63
N MET A 144 50.58 -54.98 31.04
CA MET A 144 52.02 -55.26 31.19
C MET A 144 52.48 -55.07 32.63
N ALA A 145 52.04 -54.01 33.32
CA ALA A 145 52.36 -53.79 34.73
C ALA A 145 51.82 -54.93 35.63
N LYS A 146 50.62 -55.44 35.34
CA LYS A 146 50.04 -56.61 36.03
C LYS A 146 50.88 -57.86 35.78
N TYR A 147 51.27 -58.11 34.53
CA TYR A 147 52.11 -59.25 34.15
C TYR A 147 53.50 -59.21 34.82
N SER A 148 54.15 -58.05 34.86
CA SER A 148 55.46 -57.85 35.49
C SER A 148 55.48 -58.12 37.00
N ARG A 149 54.32 -58.08 37.67
CA ARG A 149 54.19 -58.32 39.11
C ARG A 149 53.92 -59.79 39.47
N LEU A 150 53.89 -60.71 38.50
CA LEU A 150 53.67 -62.13 38.75
C LEU A 150 54.78 -62.72 39.66
N PRO A 151 54.43 -63.55 40.66
CA PRO A 151 55.39 -64.04 41.64
C PRO A 151 56.32 -65.11 41.07
N LYS A 152 57.63 -64.90 41.17
CA LYS A 152 58.67 -65.83 40.67
C LYS A 152 58.85 -67.12 41.50
N ARG A 153 58.56 -67.08 42.80
CA ARG A 153 58.85 -68.20 43.74
C ARG A 153 57.72 -69.23 43.87
N LYS A 154 56.48 -68.85 43.57
CA LYS A 154 55.29 -69.71 43.59
C LYS A 154 54.51 -69.47 42.32
N GLU A 155 54.88 -70.15 41.24
CA GLU A 155 54.21 -70.00 39.95
C GLU A 155 52.83 -70.68 39.97
N ASN A 156 51.80 -69.91 39.63
CA ASN A 156 50.47 -70.42 39.33
C ASN A 156 50.30 -70.38 37.81
N GLU A 157 50.42 -71.53 37.15
CA GLU A 157 50.36 -71.64 35.69
C GLU A 157 49.03 -71.15 35.11
N LYS A 158 47.92 -71.36 35.82
CA LYS A 158 46.61 -70.87 35.36
C LYS A 158 46.56 -69.34 35.38
N LEU A 159 46.98 -68.72 36.48
CA LEU A 159 47.01 -67.26 36.61
C LEU A 159 48.00 -66.63 35.60
N LYS A 160 49.16 -67.24 35.41
CA LYS A 160 50.17 -66.80 34.44
C LYS A 160 49.63 -66.83 33.02
N ALA A 161 48.96 -67.92 32.62
CA ALA A 161 48.33 -68.04 31.31
C ALA A 161 47.20 -67.02 31.10
N GLU A 162 46.36 -66.78 32.11
CA GLU A 162 45.30 -65.77 32.06
C GLU A 162 45.85 -64.35 31.85
N VAL A 163 46.83 -63.93 32.66
CA VAL A 163 47.44 -62.59 32.55
C VAL A 163 48.25 -62.45 31.24
N ALA A 164 48.92 -63.51 30.78
CA ALA A 164 49.60 -63.50 29.48
C ALA A 164 48.61 -63.31 28.31
N LYS A 165 47.43 -63.93 28.40
CA LYS A 165 46.35 -63.77 27.41
C LYS A 165 45.78 -62.34 27.45
N GLU A 166 45.59 -61.75 28.63
CA GLU A 166 45.19 -60.35 28.78
C GLU A 166 46.20 -59.41 28.09
N VAL A 167 47.50 -59.58 28.34
CA VAL A 167 48.57 -58.81 27.67
C VAL A 167 48.52 -58.99 26.16
N ALA A 168 48.40 -60.23 25.67
CA ALA A 168 48.34 -60.50 24.23
C ALA A 168 47.16 -59.80 23.56
N ASN A 169 45.99 -59.78 24.22
CA ASN A 169 44.81 -59.08 23.73
C ASN A 169 44.99 -57.56 23.73
N ALA A 170 45.49 -56.99 24.82
CA ALA A 170 45.73 -55.55 24.93
C ALA A 170 46.79 -55.09 23.92
N ARG A 171 47.88 -55.84 23.75
CA ARG A 171 48.91 -55.58 22.74
C ARG A 171 48.36 -55.63 21.31
N ARG A 172 47.50 -56.62 21.00
CA ARG A 172 46.85 -56.71 19.69
C ARG A 172 45.97 -55.49 19.44
N LYS A 173 45.19 -55.06 20.44
CA LYS A 173 44.33 -53.87 20.36
C LYS A 173 45.16 -52.61 20.12
N GLN A 174 46.23 -52.41 20.90
CA GLN A 174 47.18 -51.30 20.71
C GLN A 174 47.76 -51.31 19.29
N HIS A 175 48.30 -52.44 18.83
CA HIS A 175 48.91 -52.55 17.50
C HIS A 175 47.90 -52.28 16.37
N LEU A 176 46.67 -52.79 16.46
CA LEU A 176 45.64 -52.50 15.47
C LEU A 176 45.29 -51.01 15.44
N SER A 177 45.06 -50.41 16.61
CA SER A 177 44.71 -48.98 16.72
C SER A 177 45.85 -48.07 16.27
N SER A 178 47.11 -48.42 16.53
CA SER A 178 48.27 -47.65 16.06
C SER A 178 48.42 -47.71 14.54
N LEU A 179 48.24 -48.88 13.93
CA LEU A 179 48.24 -49.01 12.47
C LEU A 179 47.14 -48.17 11.81
N GLN A 180 45.92 -48.21 12.35
CA GLN A 180 44.81 -47.39 11.84
C GLN A 180 45.12 -45.90 11.98
N TYR A 181 45.64 -45.48 13.14
CA TYR A 181 45.97 -44.10 13.39
C TYR A 181 47.12 -43.58 12.50
N TYR A 182 48.18 -44.36 12.34
CA TYR A 182 49.33 -43.99 11.50
C TYR A 182 48.92 -43.92 10.02
N CYS A 183 48.07 -44.84 9.56
CA CYS A 183 47.48 -44.77 8.22
C CYS A 183 46.66 -43.50 8.02
N ALA A 184 45.81 -43.13 8.99
CA ALA A 184 45.00 -41.92 8.92
C ALA A 184 45.86 -40.65 8.87
N LEU A 185 46.89 -40.54 9.71
CA LEU A 185 47.82 -39.41 9.71
C LEU A 185 48.63 -39.33 8.40
N ASN A 186 49.08 -40.46 7.86
CA ASN A 186 49.75 -40.50 6.56
C ASN A 186 48.80 -40.07 5.43
N ALA A 187 47.53 -40.52 5.45
CA ALA A 187 46.53 -40.10 4.48
C ALA A 187 46.21 -38.60 4.60
N LEU A 188 46.16 -38.07 5.83
CA LEU A 188 45.90 -36.66 6.11
C LEU A 188 46.91 -35.74 5.42
N GLN A 189 48.17 -36.16 5.27
CA GLN A 189 49.20 -35.38 4.56
C GLN A 189 48.86 -35.13 3.08
N TYR A 190 48.08 -36.02 2.46
CA TYR A 190 47.57 -35.82 1.11
C TYR A 190 46.22 -35.11 1.12
N ARG A 191 45.30 -35.52 2.01
CA ARG A 191 43.96 -34.90 2.12
C ARG A 191 44.07 -33.40 2.43
N LYS A 192 45.00 -32.97 3.28
CA LYS A 192 45.22 -31.53 3.58
C LYS A 192 45.52 -30.72 2.32
N ARG A 193 46.28 -31.28 1.37
CA ARG A 193 46.64 -30.59 0.13
C ARG A 193 45.45 -30.43 -0.79
N VAL A 194 44.63 -31.48 -0.93
CA VAL A 194 43.39 -31.44 -1.71
C VAL A 194 42.41 -30.45 -1.08
N ALA A 195 42.20 -30.55 0.24
CA ALA A 195 41.27 -29.71 0.99
C ALA A 195 41.62 -28.21 0.91
N MET A 196 42.89 -27.82 0.75
CA MET A 196 43.26 -26.41 0.56
C MET A 196 43.11 -25.93 -0.89
N MET A 197 43.27 -26.83 -1.88
CA MET A 197 43.28 -26.45 -3.30
C MET A 197 41.88 -26.50 -3.93
N GLU A 198 41.07 -27.49 -3.59
CA GLU A 198 39.75 -27.70 -4.20
C GLU A 198 38.78 -26.53 -3.95
N PRO A 199 38.66 -25.97 -2.72
CA PRO A 199 37.85 -24.78 -2.47
C PRO A 199 38.26 -23.56 -3.31
N MET A 200 39.57 -23.35 -3.47
CA MET A 200 40.09 -22.22 -4.24
C MET A 200 39.83 -22.38 -5.73
N LEU A 201 39.87 -23.62 -6.23
CA LEU A 201 39.48 -23.93 -7.61
C LEU A 201 37.99 -23.66 -7.84
N GLY A 202 37.13 -24.11 -6.92
CA GLY A 202 35.69 -23.86 -6.94
C GLY A 202 35.37 -22.36 -6.93
N TYR A 203 35.92 -21.64 -5.95
CA TYR A 203 35.81 -20.18 -5.83
C TYR A 203 36.21 -19.47 -7.14
N THR A 204 37.39 -19.78 -7.67
CA THR A 204 37.91 -19.08 -8.86
C THR A 204 37.04 -19.35 -10.10
N ARG A 205 36.56 -20.58 -10.29
CA ARG A 205 35.64 -20.91 -11.38
C ARG A 205 34.31 -20.17 -11.24
N GLY A 206 33.77 -20.08 -10.03
CA GLY A 206 32.55 -19.31 -9.78
C GLY A 206 32.71 -17.84 -10.12
N GLN A 207 33.82 -17.22 -9.70
CA GLN A 207 34.14 -15.84 -10.05
C GLN A 207 34.26 -15.64 -11.57
N ILE A 208 34.98 -16.51 -12.28
CA ILE A 208 35.12 -16.42 -13.75
C ILE A 208 33.74 -16.44 -14.44
N ASN A 209 32.86 -17.36 -14.02
CA ASN A 209 31.52 -17.47 -14.60
C ASN A 209 30.68 -16.23 -14.31
N PHE A 210 30.71 -15.74 -13.07
CA PHE A 210 29.99 -14.53 -12.66
C PHE A 210 30.43 -13.32 -13.48
N PHE A 211 31.73 -13.03 -13.54
CA PHE A 211 32.24 -11.88 -14.30
C PHE A 211 32.01 -12.00 -15.80
N LYS A 212 32.13 -13.20 -16.37
CA LYS A 212 31.87 -13.40 -17.80
C LYS A 212 30.41 -13.12 -18.15
N LYS A 213 29.47 -13.72 -17.43
CA LYS A 213 28.02 -13.49 -17.66
C LYS A 213 27.64 -12.04 -17.35
N GLY A 214 28.23 -11.45 -16.30
CA GLY A 214 28.02 -10.04 -15.97
C GLY A 214 28.52 -9.09 -17.08
N ALA A 215 29.67 -9.36 -17.68
CA ALA A 215 30.19 -8.57 -18.80
C ALA A 215 29.32 -8.71 -20.07
N GLU A 216 28.72 -9.88 -20.29
CA GLU A 216 27.77 -10.09 -21.39
C GLU A 216 26.46 -9.31 -21.17
N MET A 217 25.97 -9.25 -19.92
CA MET A 217 24.79 -8.47 -19.52
C MET A 217 25.02 -6.96 -19.71
N PHE A 218 26.08 -6.42 -19.12
CA PHE A 218 26.45 -5.00 -19.19
C PHE A 218 27.23 -4.70 -20.48
N SER A 219 26.59 -4.96 -21.61
CA SER A 219 27.14 -4.77 -22.95
C SER A 219 26.95 -3.35 -23.48
N LYS A 220 27.48 -3.06 -24.67
CA LYS A 220 27.27 -1.79 -25.39
C LYS A 220 25.79 -1.42 -25.60
N ARG A 221 24.90 -2.41 -25.62
CA ARG A 221 23.45 -2.16 -25.69
C ARG A 221 22.95 -1.49 -24.41
N MET A 222 23.45 -1.92 -23.25
CA MET A 222 23.18 -1.28 -21.96
C MET A 222 23.74 0.14 -21.94
N ASP A 223 24.97 0.36 -22.42
CA ASP A 223 25.57 1.70 -22.49
C ASP A 223 24.74 2.68 -23.36
N SER A 224 24.17 2.16 -24.46
CA SER A 224 23.31 2.95 -25.34
C SER A 224 21.99 3.34 -24.63
N PHE A 225 21.41 2.40 -23.88
CA PHE A 225 20.25 2.68 -23.03
C PHE A 225 20.58 3.72 -21.94
N LEU A 226 21.68 3.55 -21.22
CA LEU A 226 22.10 4.50 -20.17
C LEU A 226 22.38 5.89 -20.73
N SER A 227 22.93 5.99 -21.94
CA SER A 227 23.09 7.27 -22.64
C SER A 227 21.72 7.91 -22.91
N SER A 228 20.75 7.16 -23.43
CA SER A 228 19.41 7.69 -23.69
C SER A 228 18.68 8.16 -22.43
N VAL A 229 18.85 7.45 -21.31
CA VAL A 229 18.32 7.88 -20.01
C VAL A 229 19.03 9.14 -19.51
N SER A 230 20.34 9.25 -19.74
CA SER A 230 21.11 10.45 -19.38
C SER A 230 20.65 11.68 -20.16
N ASP A 231 20.37 11.53 -21.46
CA ASP A 231 19.83 12.59 -22.30
C ASP A 231 18.44 13.03 -21.83
N MET A 232 17.58 12.07 -21.46
CA MET A 232 16.25 12.34 -20.87
C MET A 232 16.37 13.15 -19.58
N VAL A 233 17.26 12.74 -18.65
CA VAL A 233 17.52 13.47 -17.40
C VAL A 233 18.02 14.89 -17.67
N GLN A 234 18.92 15.07 -18.66
CA GLN A 234 19.40 16.39 -19.05
C GLN A 234 18.29 17.27 -19.64
N SER A 235 17.39 16.68 -20.43
CA SER A 235 16.22 17.39 -20.97
C SER A 235 15.31 17.89 -19.84
N ILE A 236 14.97 17.02 -18.89
CA ILE A 236 14.15 17.37 -17.72
C ILE A 236 14.82 18.48 -16.90
N GLN A 237 16.14 18.40 -16.69
CA GLN A 237 16.89 19.43 -15.97
C GLN A 237 16.87 20.77 -16.72
N GLY A 238 17.02 20.75 -18.06
CA GLY A 238 16.95 21.96 -18.88
C GLY A 238 15.59 22.63 -18.82
N GLU A 239 14.50 21.86 -18.89
CA GLU A 239 13.14 22.37 -18.71
C GLU A 239 12.91 22.95 -17.32
N LEU A 240 13.42 22.28 -16.28
CA LEU A 240 13.38 22.77 -14.91
C LEU A 240 14.07 24.12 -14.78
N ASP A 241 15.27 24.28 -15.34
CA ASP A 241 16.03 25.54 -15.26
C ASP A 241 15.31 26.69 -15.95
N VAL A 242 14.71 26.44 -17.13
CA VAL A 242 13.94 27.44 -17.88
C VAL A 242 12.69 27.88 -17.11
N GLU A 243 11.90 26.92 -16.59
CA GLU A 243 10.69 27.26 -15.84
C GLU A 243 11.02 27.86 -14.47
N ALA A 244 12.08 27.43 -13.81
CA ALA A 244 12.55 28.03 -12.57
C ALA A 244 12.92 29.51 -12.75
N GLU A 245 13.64 29.85 -13.82
CA GLU A 245 14.00 31.24 -14.10
C GLU A 245 12.78 32.10 -14.46
N LYS A 246 11.85 31.56 -15.26
CA LYS A 246 10.58 32.22 -15.58
C LYS A 246 9.74 32.47 -14.31
N MET A 247 9.66 31.50 -13.41
CA MET A 247 9.00 31.66 -12.11
C MET A 247 9.70 32.71 -11.25
N ARG A 248 11.04 32.74 -11.26
CA ARG A 248 11.83 33.73 -10.51
C ARG A 248 11.57 35.17 -10.98
N ILE A 249 11.50 35.38 -12.30
CA ILE A 249 11.18 36.70 -12.87
C ILE A 249 9.74 37.09 -12.52
N SER A 250 8.77 36.18 -12.71
CA SER A 250 7.36 36.41 -12.34
C SER A 250 7.22 36.76 -10.85
N GLN A 251 7.95 36.06 -9.97
CA GLN A 251 7.98 36.36 -8.54
C GLN A 251 8.53 37.76 -8.27
N GLN A 252 9.61 38.16 -8.96
CA GLN A 252 10.20 39.49 -8.81
C GLN A 252 9.21 40.59 -9.22
N ASP A 253 8.50 40.41 -10.34
CA ASP A 253 7.51 41.36 -10.83
C ASP A 253 6.29 41.48 -9.90
N LEU A 254 5.81 40.36 -9.36
CA LEU A 254 4.67 40.34 -8.43
C LEU A 254 4.98 41.00 -7.08
N ILE A 255 6.24 40.97 -6.63
CA ILE A 255 6.67 41.62 -5.39
C ILE A 255 6.99 43.10 -5.61
N ALA A 256 7.28 43.52 -6.84
CA ALA A 256 7.63 44.90 -7.19
C ALA A 256 6.41 45.87 -7.22
N VAL A 257 5.27 45.49 -6.64
CA VAL A 257 4.09 46.35 -6.52
C VAL A 257 4.25 47.40 -5.40
N ASN A 258 3.43 48.46 -5.45
CA ASN A 258 3.47 49.54 -4.46
C ASN A 258 3.06 49.03 -3.06
N GLU A 259 3.69 49.55 -2.01
CA GLU A 259 3.34 49.26 -0.60
C GLU A 259 1.86 49.50 -0.27
N SER A 260 1.19 50.40 -1.01
CA SER A 260 -0.25 50.65 -0.88
C SER A 260 -1.12 49.41 -1.15
N VAL A 261 -0.64 48.44 -1.94
CA VAL A 261 -1.32 47.15 -2.20
C VAL A 261 -1.35 46.28 -0.95
N TYR A 262 -0.31 46.36 -0.11
CA TYR A 262 -0.20 45.57 1.11
C TYR A 262 -0.73 46.31 2.36
N THR A 263 -0.95 47.62 2.26
CA THR A 263 -1.39 48.47 3.37
C THR A 263 -2.92 48.55 3.40
N PRO A 264 -3.61 47.99 4.43
CA PRO A 264 -5.05 48.15 4.57
C PRO A 264 -5.42 49.63 4.71
N ASP A 265 -6.56 50.04 4.15
CA ASP A 265 -7.03 51.43 4.18
C ASP A 265 -6.10 52.46 3.51
N SER A 266 -5.21 52.04 2.60
CA SER A 266 -4.29 52.97 1.92
C SER A 266 -4.99 54.09 1.13
N ASP A 267 -6.22 53.85 0.67
CA ASP A 267 -7.06 54.80 -0.07
C ASP A 267 -8.22 55.40 0.76
N VAL A 268 -8.16 55.34 2.10
CA VAL A 268 -9.27 55.74 3.00
C VAL A 268 -9.83 57.15 2.77
N THR A 269 -9.00 58.09 2.32
CA THR A 269 -9.40 59.49 2.03
C THR A 269 -10.20 59.64 0.74
N SER A 270 -10.02 58.72 -0.22
CA SER A 270 -10.70 58.73 -1.52
C SER A 270 -10.82 57.32 -2.09
N PRO A 271 -11.60 56.42 -1.45
CA PRO A 271 -11.62 55.02 -1.83
C PRO A 271 -12.36 54.82 -3.15
N ALA A 272 -11.76 54.06 -4.07
CA ALA A 272 -12.38 53.72 -5.34
C ALA A 272 -13.32 52.52 -5.17
N ILE A 273 -14.57 52.78 -4.76
CA ILE A 273 -15.56 51.75 -4.40
C ILE A 273 -16.41 51.35 -5.61
N ASN A 274 -16.42 50.07 -5.93
CA ASN A 274 -17.35 49.52 -6.94
C ASN A 274 -18.67 49.09 -6.31
N ARG A 275 -19.73 49.88 -6.55
CA ARG A 275 -21.08 49.63 -5.98
C ARG A 275 -21.95 48.66 -6.78
N ASN A 276 -21.48 48.21 -7.96
CA ASN A 276 -22.26 47.39 -8.89
C ASN A 276 -21.80 45.93 -8.91
N LEU A 277 -21.03 45.50 -7.91
CA LEU A 277 -20.58 44.12 -7.81
C LEU A 277 -21.79 43.19 -7.59
N ILE A 278 -21.82 42.09 -8.36
CA ILE A 278 -22.77 40.97 -8.19
C ILE A 278 -22.06 39.70 -7.71
N GLN A 279 -20.76 39.81 -7.46
CA GLN A 279 -19.90 38.79 -6.88
C GLN A 279 -18.78 39.47 -6.09
N LYS A 280 -18.39 38.91 -4.95
CA LYS A 280 -17.23 39.35 -4.17
C LYS A 280 -16.62 38.18 -3.41
N ALA A 281 -15.30 38.19 -3.25
CA ALA A 281 -14.55 37.22 -2.48
C ALA A 281 -13.41 37.92 -1.73
N GLY A 282 -13.09 37.43 -0.53
CA GLY A 282 -12.08 38.03 0.33
C GLY A 282 -12.16 37.55 1.78
N TYR A 283 -11.14 37.86 2.58
CA TYR A 283 -11.14 37.53 4.00
C TYR A 283 -12.03 38.50 4.80
N LEU A 284 -12.83 37.96 5.70
CA LEU A 284 -13.58 38.71 6.70
C LEU A 284 -13.39 38.06 8.07
N ASN A 285 -13.57 38.84 9.15
CA ASN A 285 -13.67 38.25 10.48
C ASN A 285 -15.14 37.98 10.81
N LEU A 286 -15.48 36.70 11.06
CA LEU A 286 -16.79 36.27 11.52
C LEU A 286 -16.87 36.35 13.04
N ARG A 287 -17.93 36.99 13.55
CA ARG A 287 -18.22 37.00 14.98
C ARG A 287 -18.97 35.73 15.37
N ASN A 288 -18.38 34.96 16.28
CA ASN A 288 -19.00 33.81 16.92
C ASN A 288 -19.37 34.17 18.35
N LYS A 289 -20.66 34.10 18.70
CA LYS A 289 -21.14 34.36 20.05
C LYS A 289 -21.41 33.03 20.76
N THR A 290 -20.52 32.63 21.65
CA THR A 290 -20.68 31.42 22.46
C THR A 290 -21.27 31.79 23.81
N GLY A 291 -22.57 31.59 24.00
CA GLY A 291 -23.27 31.96 25.23
C GLY A 291 -23.67 33.45 25.31
N LEU A 292 -23.97 33.94 26.52
CA LEU A 292 -24.53 35.29 26.70
C LEU A 292 -23.51 36.42 26.65
N VAL A 293 -22.25 36.16 27.04
CA VAL A 293 -21.23 37.21 27.28
C VAL A 293 -19.96 37.02 26.42
N THR A 294 -19.55 35.79 26.14
CA THR A 294 -18.31 35.52 25.41
C THR A 294 -18.51 35.59 23.89
N THR A 295 -17.63 36.35 23.23
CA THR A 295 -17.58 36.47 21.77
C THR A 295 -16.17 36.24 21.27
N THR A 296 -16.05 35.58 20.14
CA THR A 296 -14.79 35.35 19.43
C THR A 296 -14.91 35.83 17.99
N TRP A 297 -13.78 36.18 17.39
CA TRP A 297 -13.71 36.63 16.00
C TRP A 297 -12.74 35.74 15.23
N GLU A 298 -13.18 35.20 14.11
CA GLU A 298 -12.41 34.23 13.33
C GLU A 298 -12.22 34.73 11.90
N ARG A 299 -10.97 34.79 11.43
CA ARG A 299 -10.64 35.25 10.08
C ARG A 299 -10.81 34.10 9.09
N LEU A 300 -11.84 34.18 8.27
CA LEU A 300 -12.22 33.15 7.31
C LEU A 300 -12.34 33.75 5.90
N TYR A 301 -12.20 32.93 4.86
CA TYR A 301 -12.35 33.38 3.48
C TYR A 301 -13.80 33.27 3.05
N PHE A 302 -14.40 34.38 2.63
CA PHE A 302 -15.79 34.43 2.19
C PHE A 302 -15.87 34.67 0.68
N PHE A 303 -16.88 34.10 0.04
CA PHE A 303 -17.17 34.36 -1.36
C PHE A 303 -18.66 34.16 -1.65
N THR A 304 -19.17 34.90 -2.62
CA THR A 304 -20.57 34.78 -3.06
C THR A 304 -20.68 33.83 -4.26
N GLN A 305 -21.60 32.87 -4.21
CA GLN A 305 -21.84 31.93 -5.31
C GLN A 305 -23.33 31.59 -5.41
N GLY A 306 -23.92 31.80 -6.59
CA GLY A 306 -25.30 31.37 -6.87
C GLY A 306 -26.36 31.92 -5.90
N GLY A 307 -26.21 33.16 -5.44
CA GLY A 307 -27.12 33.78 -4.46
C GLY A 307 -26.76 33.49 -3.00
N ASN A 308 -25.74 32.67 -2.75
CA ASN A 308 -25.32 32.27 -1.41
C ASN A 308 -24.02 32.96 -0.99
N LEU A 309 -23.86 33.14 0.32
CA LEU A 309 -22.59 33.46 0.97
C LEU A 309 -21.94 32.18 1.50
N MET A 310 -20.77 31.88 0.94
CA MET A 310 -19.94 30.73 1.27
C MET A 310 -18.76 31.15 2.14
N CYS A 311 -18.23 30.21 2.93
CA CYS A 311 -17.07 30.42 3.78
C CYS A 311 -16.14 29.21 3.76
N GLN A 312 -14.85 29.45 3.52
CA GLN A 312 -13.80 28.43 3.52
C GLN A 312 -12.71 28.79 4.54
N PRO A 313 -12.52 27.96 5.59
CA PRO A 313 -11.37 28.07 6.47
C PRO A 313 -10.06 27.74 5.75
N ARG A 314 -8.95 28.34 6.18
CA ARG A 314 -7.62 28.02 5.64
C ARG A 314 -7.28 26.56 5.98
N GLY A 315 -6.95 25.76 4.96
CA GLY A 315 -6.64 24.34 5.09
C GLY A 315 -7.83 23.40 4.85
N ALA A 316 -9.04 23.94 4.66
CA ALA A 316 -10.19 23.14 4.22
C ALA A 316 -10.16 22.93 2.70
N VAL A 317 -10.50 21.72 2.25
CA VAL A 317 -10.58 21.38 0.81
C VAL A 317 -11.73 22.12 0.11
N ALA A 318 -12.82 22.39 0.83
CA ALA A 318 -14.01 23.07 0.30
C ALA A 318 -14.60 24.09 1.29
N GLY A 319 -15.33 25.07 0.77
CA GLY A 319 -16.08 26.05 1.56
C GLY A 319 -17.51 25.58 1.87
N GLY A 320 -18.02 25.91 3.06
CA GLY A 320 -19.40 25.62 3.47
C GLY A 320 -20.34 26.79 3.22
N LEU A 321 -21.63 26.49 3.06
CA LEU A 321 -22.70 27.49 3.01
C LEU A 321 -22.88 28.13 4.40
N ILE A 322 -22.83 29.46 4.47
CA ILE A 322 -23.08 30.21 5.71
C ILE A 322 -24.46 30.83 5.72
N GLN A 323 -24.84 31.47 4.62
CA GLN A 323 -26.09 32.23 4.56
C GLN A 323 -26.59 32.29 3.11
N ASP A 324 -27.84 31.92 2.91
CA ASP A 324 -28.58 32.26 1.70
C ASP A 324 -28.86 33.76 1.70
N LEU A 325 -28.45 34.48 0.65
CA LEU A 325 -28.62 35.93 0.56
C LEU A 325 -29.96 36.33 -0.07
N ASP A 326 -30.78 35.37 -0.52
CA ASP A 326 -32.13 35.67 -1.00
C ASP A 326 -32.95 36.36 0.09
N ASN A 327 -33.54 37.51 -0.26
CA ASN A 327 -34.31 38.38 0.62
C ASN A 327 -33.63 38.77 1.94
N CYS A 328 -32.31 38.60 2.06
CA CYS A 328 -31.54 39.10 3.20
C CYS A 328 -31.36 40.61 3.10
N SER A 329 -31.25 41.28 4.25
CA SER A 329 -30.83 42.69 4.27
C SER A 329 -29.47 42.82 4.96
N VAL A 330 -28.59 43.65 4.41
CA VAL A 330 -27.25 43.89 4.96
C VAL A 330 -27.12 45.35 5.36
N MET A 331 -26.58 45.59 6.55
CA MET A 331 -26.45 46.93 7.11
C MET A 331 -25.16 47.11 7.89
N ALA A 332 -24.67 48.34 7.92
CA ALA A 332 -23.60 48.79 8.79
C ALA A 332 -24.01 48.63 10.27
N VAL A 333 -23.11 48.10 11.10
CA VAL A 333 -23.36 47.97 12.55
C VAL A 333 -22.13 48.35 13.37
N ASP A 334 -22.36 49.04 14.49
CA ASP A 334 -21.33 49.23 15.50
C ASP A 334 -21.31 48.01 16.42
N CYS A 335 -20.17 47.31 16.47
CA CYS A 335 -20.03 46.08 17.25
C CYS A 335 -18.68 46.04 17.97
N GLU A 336 -18.71 46.02 19.31
CA GLU A 336 -17.51 45.86 20.16
C GLU A 336 -16.38 46.87 19.86
N ASP A 337 -16.73 48.11 19.47
CA ASP A 337 -15.79 49.16 19.07
C ASP A 337 -14.83 48.75 17.92
N ARG A 338 -15.25 47.79 17.08
CA ARG A 338 -14.51 47.34 15.90
C ARG A 338 -14.92 48.13 14.67
N ARG A 339 -13.92 48.58 13.91
CA ARG A 339 -14.10 49.27 12.62
C ARG A 339 -14.66 48.31 11.57
N TYR A 340 -15.48 48.85 10.66
CA TYR A 340 -15.96 48.19 9.44
C TYR A 340 -16.77 46.90 9.67
N CYS A 341 -17.60 46.91 10.71
CA CYS A 341 -18.54 45.83 10.98
C CYS A 341 -19.87 46.03 10.23
N PHE A 342 -20.37 44.94 9.65
CA PHE A 342 -21.68 44.89 9.01
C PHE A 342 -22.39 43.59 9.41
N GLN A 343 -23.71 43.62 9.37
CA GLN A 343 -24.54 42.49 9.74
C GLN A 343 -25.49 42.14 8.60
N ILE A 344 -25.59 40.84 8.30
CA ILE A 344 -26.60 40.29 7.41
C ILE A 344 -27.76 39.82 8.29
N THR A 345 -28.97 40.23 7.95
CA THR A 345 -30.21 39.86 8.64
C THR A 345 -31.03 38.97 7.73
N THR A 346 -31.59 37.90 8.30
CA THR A 346 -32.37 36.93 7.56
C THR A 346 -33.75 37.50 7.19
N PRO A 347 -34.44 36.94 6.19
CA PRO A 347 -35.78 37.42 5.77
C PRO A 347 -36.82 37.44 6.91
N THR A 348 -36.64 36.59 7.92
CA THR A 348 -37.48 36.51 9.13
C THR A 348 -37.28 37.67 10.13
N GLY A 349 -36.37 38.61 9.84
CA GLY A 349 -36.05 39.75 10.71
C GLY A 349 -35.18 39.40 11.93
N LYS A 350 -34.71 38.15 12.04
CA LYS A 350 -33.74 37.75 13.08
C LYS A 350 -32.36 38.32 12.75
N ALA A 351 -31.67 38.79 13.80
CA ALA A 351 -30.28 39.21 13.73
C ALA A 351 -29.41 38.04 13.26
N GLY A 352 -28.87 38.12 12.04
CA GLY A 352 -28.03 37.08 11.46
C GLY A 352 -26.55 37.32 11.76
N ILE A 353 -25.69 36.91 10.84
CA ILE A 353 -24.22 36.91 11.03
C ILE A 353 -23.63 38.32 11.04
N THR A 354 -22.65 38.55 11.92
CA THR A 354 -21.86 39.80 11.96
C THR A 354 -20.47 39.54 11.40
N LEU A 355 -20.06 40.36 10.44
CA LEU A 355 -18.80 40.27 9.73
C LEU A 355 -18.01 41.58 9.87
N GLN A 356 -16.69 41.49 9.74
CA GLN A 356 -15.79 42.63 9.76
C GLN A 356 -14.85 42.61 8.55
N ALA A 357 -14.80 43.74 7.83
CA ALA A 357 -13.84 43.97 6.75
C ALA A 357 -12.58 44.70 7.24
N GLU A 358 -11.50 44.68 6.46
CA GLU A 358 -10.22 45.29 6.83
C GLU A 358 -10.06 46.74 6.37
N SER A 359 -10.87 47.20 5.41
CA SER A 359 -10.82 48.58 4.89
C SER A 359 -12.20 49.16 4.59
N LYS A 360 -12.29 50.49 4.51
CA LYS A 360 -13.54 51.19 4.14
C LYS A 360 -14.03 50.79 2.75
N LYS A 361 -13.11 50.59 1.80
CA LYS A 361 -13.44 50.14 0.45
C LYS A 361 -14.06 48.74 0.48
N GLU A 362 -13.37 47.78 1.09
CA GLU A 362 -13.86 46.40 1.20
C GLU A 362 -15.22 46.35 1.91
N TYR A 363 -15.35 47.12 2.98
CA TYR A 363 -16.57 47.27 3.74
C TYR A 363 -17.78 47.73 2.89
N GLU A 364 -17.65 48.84 2.16
CA GLU A 364 -18.74 49.35 1.32
C GLU A 364 -19.02 48.39 0.15
N GLU A 365 -17.99 47.79 -0.45
CA GLU A 365 -18.15 46.85 -1.56
C GLU A 365 -18.86 45.55 -1.14
N TRP A 366 -18.57 45.01 0.05
CA TRP A 366 -19.28 43.83 0.59
C TRP A 366 -20.76 44.11 0.82
N ILE A 367 -21.09 45.26 1.44
CA ILE A 367 -22.48 45.68 1.66
C ILE A 367 -23.21 45.88 0.32
N CYS A 368 -22.58 46.55 -0.65
CA CYS A 368 -23.16 46.75 -1.98
C CYS A 368 -23.37 45.43 -2.72
N ALA A 369 -22.38 44.52 -2.72
CA ALA A 369 -22.47 43.25 -3.40
C ALA A 369 -23.61 42.37 -2.86
N ILE A 370 -23.72 42.25 -1.53
CA ILE A 370 -24.79 41.47 -0.88
C ILE A 370 -26.17 42.08 -1.18
N ASN A 371 -26.31 43.41 -1.11
CA ASN A 371 -27.55 44.09 -1.46
C ASN A 371 -27.95 43.88 -2.93
N ASN A 372 -26.99 43.92 -3.85
CA ASN A 372 -27.25 43.71 -5.27
C ASN A 372 -27.71 42.28 -5.53
N ILE A 373 -27.05 41.29 -4.93
CA ILE A 373 -27.43 39.87 -5.04
C ILE A 373 -28.86 39.66 -4.50
N SER A 374 -29.14 40.14 -3.30
CA SER A 374 -30.48 40.04 -2.69
C SER A 374 -31.58 40.68 -3.55
N ARG A 375 -31.35 41.89 -4.07
CA ARG A 375 -32.33 42.61 -4.91
C ARG A 375 -32.53 41.98 -6.28
N GLN A 376 -31.48 41.44 -6.89
CA GLN A 376 -31.54 40.86 -8.23
C GLN A 376 -32.39 39.57 -8.24
N ILE A 377 -32.40 38.84 -7.12
CA ILE A 377 -33.28 37.68 -6.93
C ILE A 377 -34.74 38.15 -6.74
N TYR A 378 -34.96 39.22 -5.97
CA TYR A 378 -36.30 39.76 -5.67
C TYR A 378 -37.02 40.42 -6.86
N LEU A 379 -36.30 41.05 -7.79
CA LEU A 379 -36.87 41.88 -8.87
C LEU A 379 -37.03 41.17 -10.23
N THR A 380 -36.81 39.85 -10.29
CA THR A 380 -36.91 39.09 -11.55
C THR A 380 -38.20 38.26 -11.59
N ASP A 381 -38.97 38.35 -12.69
CA ASP A 381 -40.22 37.59 -12.90
C ASP A 381 -40.02 36.05 -12.96
N ASN A 382 -38.77 35.59 -12.96
CA ASN A 382 -38.35 34.20 -12.86
C ASN A 382 -37.06 34.09 -12.00
N PRO A 383 -37.18 33.95 -10.66
CA PRO A 383 -36.05 33.92 -9.73
C PRO A 383 -35.12 32.72 -9.97
N GLU A 384 -35.66 31.60 -10.47
CA GLU A 384 -34.92 30.37 -10.77
C GLU A 384 -33.95 30.57 -11.94
N ALA A 385 -34.38 31.25 -13.01
CA ALA A 385 -33.51 31.60 -14.14
C ALA A 385 -32.41 32.61 -13.79
N ALA A 386 -32.68 33.56 -12.88
CA ALA A 386 -31.69 34.51 -12.40
C ALA A 386 -30.64 33.85 -11.50
N ALA A 387 -31.05 32.96 -10.59
CA ALA A 387 -30.15 32.17 -9.76
C ALA A 387 -29.26 31.24 -10.60
N ILE A 388 -29.81 30.60 -11.65
CA ILE A 388 -29.05 29.78 -12.61
C ILE A 388 -27.99 30.62 -13.33
N LYS A 389 -28.33 31.82 -13.81
CA LYS A 389 -27.39 32.73 -14.50
C LYS A 389 -26.28 33.25 -13.57
N LEU A 390 -26.62 33.54 -12.31
CA LEU A 390 -25.66 33.95 -11.29
C LEU A 390 -24.70 32.80 -10.93
N ASN A 391 -25.22 31.57 -10.85
CA ASN A 391 -24.43 30.36 -10.61
C ASN A 391 -23.51 30.02 -11.80
N GLN A 392 -23.99 30.21 -13.04
CA GLN A 392 -23.19 29.99 -14.27
C GLN A 392 -22.01 30.98 -14.39
N THR A 393 -22.20 32.23 -13.95
CA THR A 393 -21.15 33.26 -13.91
C THR A 393 -20.14 32.96 -12.77
N ALA A 394 -20.62 32.50 -11.62
CA ALA A 394 -19.76 32.10 -10.50
C ALA A 394 -18.93 30.83 -10.80
N LEU A 395 -19.50 29.85 -11.51
CA LEU A 395 -18.77 28.66 -11.97
C LEU A 395 -17.58 29.01 -12.89
N GLN A 396 -17.70 30.05 -13.71
CA GLN A 396 -16.62 30.56 -14.58
C GLN A 396 -15.56 31.40 -13.83
N ALA A 397 -15.92 31.98 -12.68
CA ALA A 397 -15.02 32.83 -11.88
C ALA A 397 -14.23 32.05 -10.81
N VAL A 398 -14.73 30.88 -10.40
CA VAL A 398 -14.14 30.02 -9.36
C VAL A 398 -13.38 28.82 -9.95
N THR A 399 -13.48 28.58 -11.27
CA THR A 399 -12.53 27.69 -11.95
C THR A 399 -11.20 28.42 -12.10
N PRO A 400 -10.08 27.89 -11.58
CA PRO A 400 -8.79 28.26 -12.12
C PRO A 400 -8.85 27.96 -13.62
N ILE A 401 -8.49 28.93 -14.47
CA ILE A 401 -8.13 28.60 -15.84
C ILE A 401 -6.88 27.71 -15.71
N THR A 402 -7.06 26.40 -15.64
CA THR A 402 -6.00 25.46 -15.95
C THR A 402 -5.77 25.61 -17.44
N SER A 403 -4.98 26.61 -17.83
CA SER A 403 -4.35 26.66 -19.14
C SER A 403 -3.24 25.60 -19.18
N LEU A 404 -3.63 24.34 -19.04
CA LEU A 404 -2.90 23.18 -19.54
C LEU A 404 -3.85 22.50 -20.54
N GLY A 405 -4.00 23.18 -21.68
CA GLY A 405 -4.81 22.73 -22.78
C GLY A 405 -4.19 23.22 -24.09
N LYS A 406 -3.34 22.36 -24.66
CA LYS A 406 -2.94 22.28 -26.07
C LYS A 406 -2.52 23.60 -26.74
N LYS A 407 -1.22 23.84 -26.81
CA LYS A 407 -0.60 24.55 -27.93
C LYS A 407 0.47 23.68 -28.55
N HIS A 408 0.16 23.08 -29.69
CA HIS A 408 1.08 22.93 -30.82
C HIS A 408 0.24 22.53 -32.05
N GLU A 409 -0.56 23.46 -32.57
CA GLU A 409 -0.78 23.52 -34.03
C GLU A 409 0.35 24.39 -34.58
N VAL A 410 1.34 23.75 -35.20
CA VAL A 410 2.38 24.44 -35.94
C VAL A 410 1.81 24.86 -37.28
N GLN A 411 1.44 26.13 -37.40
CA GLN A 411 1.30 26.80 -38.69
C GLN A 411 2.70 27.03 -39.28
N HIS A 412 3.06 26.26 -40.31
CA HIS A 412 4.16 26.62 -41.21
C HIS A 412 3.62 27.50 -42.36
N PRO A 413 4.29 28.61 -42.70
CA PRO A 413 3.86 29.50 -43.77
C PRO A 413 4.17 28.93 -45.16
N SER A 414 3.27 29.24 -46.09
CA SER A 414 3.23 28.82 -47.48
C SER A 414 4.45 29.28 -48.29
N GLN A 415 5.09 28.37 -49.04
CA GLN A 415 5.77 28.69 -50.29
C GLN A 415 5.60 27.57 -51.33
N THR A 416 4.81 27.90 -52.35
CA THR A 416 5.01 27.63 -53.79
C THR A 416 5.20 26.20 -54.31
N VAL A 417 4.18 25.77 -55.06
CA VAL A 417 4.09 24.63 -55.98
C VAL A 417 5.13 24.69 -57.11
N LYS A 418 5.77 23.55 -57.43
CA LYS A 418 5.90 23.01 -58.81
C LYS A 418 6.49 21.59 -58.88
N ASN A 419 5.67 20.70 -59.46
CA ASN A 419 5.95 19.66 -60.45
C ASN A 419 6.48 18.26 -60.06
N MET A 420 5.54 17.30 -60.23
CA MET A 420 5.55 16.12 -61.12
C MET A 420 6.28 14.81 -60.77
N GLU A 421 5.41 13.80 -60.68
CA GLU A 421 5.46 12.44 -61.27
C GLU A 421 6.07 11.25 -60.52
N ASN A 422 5.18 10.24 -60.36
CA ASN A 422 5.36 8.78 -60.30
C ASN A 422 6.30 8.20 -59.22
N ASP A 423 5.98 7.12 -58.49
CA ASP A 423 5.32 5.89 -58.87
C ASP A 423 4.90 5.09 -57.61
N LYS A 424 4.09 4.05 -57.84
CA LYS A 424 3.51 3.06 -56.90
C LYS A 424 4.47 2.54 -55.80
N ILE A 425 3.92 2.22 -54.61
CA ILE A 425 3.99 0.92 -53.88
C ILE A 425 3.18 0.99 -52.56
N ILE A 426 2.49 -0.11 -52.24
CA ILE A 426 1.57 -0.36 -51.10
C ILE A 426 2.34 -0.59 -49.78
N PRO A 427 1.80 -0.21 -48.60
CA PRO A 427 1.58 -1.17 -47.50
C PRO A 427 0.19 -0.96 -46.83
N SER A 428 -0.70 -1.94 -46.84
CA SER A 428 -0.89 -2.99 -45.80
C SER A 428 -1.21 -2.44 -44.41
N GLU A 429 -2.44 -2.74 -43.99
CA GLU A 429 -3.10 -2.49 -42.71
C GLU A 429 -2.17 -2.69 -41.49
N SER A 430 -2.10 -1.66 -40.64
CA SER A 430 -1.67 -1.81 -39.25
C SER A 430 -2.93 -1.96 -38.40
N ALA A 431 -3.11 -3.18 -37.90
CA ALA A 431 -4.08 -3.51 -36.86
C ALA A 431 -3.82 -2.68 -35.60
N GLY A 432 -4.91 -2.20 -35.00
CA GLY A 432 -4.91 -1.24 -33.92
C GLY A 432 -4.26 -1.73 -32.62
N PHE A 433 -3.60 -0.79 -31.96
CA PHE A 433 -3.37 -0.84 -30.53
C PHE A 433 -4.73 -0.71 -29.82
N GLN A 434 -5.11 -1.71 -29.02
CA GLN A 434 -6.24 -1.62 -28.12
C GLN A 434 -5.89 -0.70 -26.95
N ASP A 435 -6.61 0.42 -26.88
CA ASP A 435 -6.58 1.38 -25.78
C ASP A 435 -6.98 0.70 -24.46
N SER A 436 -6.29 1.03 -23.38
CA SER A 436 -6.63 0.63 -22.01
C SER A 436 -8.08 1.01 -21.67
N THR A 437 -8.81 0.07 -21.07
CA THR A 437 -10.23 0.11 -20.71
C THR A 437 -10.67 1.41 -20.03
N GLN A 438 -11.54 2.16 -20.69
CA GLN A 438 -12.16 3.37 -20.17
C GLN A 438 -13.29 2.98 -19.19
N LEU A 439 -12.99 2.77 -17.90
CA LEU A 439 -13.93 2.21 -16.90
C LEU A 439 -15.25 3.01 -16.76
N ILE A 440 -15.20 4.33 -16.98
CA ILE A 440 -16.36 5.24 -16.98
C ILE A 440 -16.21 6.19 -18.18
N ALA A 441 -17.27 6.33 -18.99
CA ALA A 441 -17.26 7.23 -20.14
C ALA A 441 -17.08 8.70 -19.71
N PRO A 442 -16.22 9.48 -20.38
CA PRO A 442 -16.13 10.93 -20.16
C PRO A 442 -17.50 11.61 -20.36
N GLY A 443 -17.94 12.40 -19.38
CA GLY A 443 -19.23 13.10 -19.43
C GLY A 443 -20.42 12.28 -18.93
N THR A 444 -20.21 11.09 -18.34
CA THR A 444 -21.27 10.33 -17.68
C THR A 444 -21.92 11.17 -16.56
N PRO A 445 -23.25 11.34 -16.54
CA PRO A 445 -23.93 12.13 -15.53
C PRO A 445 -23.83 11.45 -14.15
N ILE A 446 -23.63 12.26 -13.11
CA ILE A 446 -23.65 11.82 -11.71
C ILE A 446 -24.98 12.22 -11.08
N GLN A 447 -25.65 11.25 -10.48
CA GLN A 447 -26.91 11.43 -9.79
C GLN A 447 -26.67 11.58 -8.28
N PHE A 448 -27.20 12.64 -7.69
CA PHE A 448 -27.00 12.96 -6.25
C PHE A 448 -28.21 12.64 -5.37
N ASP A 449 -29.34 12.29 -5.99
CA ASP A 449 -30.56 11.85 -5.31
C ASP A 449 -30.85 10.40 -5.69
N ILE A 450 -30.94 9.52 -4.70
CA ILE A 450 -31.15 8.08 -4.92
C ILE A 450 -32.58 7.75 -5.41
N VAL A 451 -33.50 8.71 -5.35
CA VAL A 451 -34.90 8.55 -5.75
C VAL A 451 -35.16 9.43 -6.98
N LEU A 452 -35.45 8.81 -8.12
CA LEU A 452 -36.08 9.51 -9.24
C LEU A 452 -37.55 9.81 -8.85
N PRO A 453 -38.08 11.03 -9.03
CA PRO A 453 -39.51 11.31 -8.85
C PRO A 453 -40.43 10.40 -9.70
N ALA A 454 -39.89 9.71 -10.69
CA ALA A 454 -40.62 8.85 -11.61
C ALA A 454 -40.92 7.43 -11.09
N MET A 455 -40.28 6.95 -10.02
CA MET A 455 -40.57 5.61 -9.49
C MET A 455 -41.87 5.53 -8.69
N GLU A 456 -42.35 6.64 -8.10
CA GLU A 456 -43.64 6.68 -7.41
C GLU A 456 -44.85 6.45 -8.35
N PHE A 457 -44.67 6.64 -9.67
CA PHE A 457 -45.76 6.50 -10.65
C PHE A 457 -45.90 5.09 -11.26
N LEU A 458 -44.90 4.23 -11.14
CA LEU A 458 -44.96 2.87 -11.71
C LEU A 458 -45.60 1.86 -10.75
N ASP A 459 -45.50 2.06 -9.43
CA ASP A 459 -46.11 1.17 -8.44
C ASP A 459 -47.62 1.39 -8.24
N GLN A 460 -48.16 2.55 -8.63
CA GLN A 460 -49.61 2.80 -8.53
C GLN A 460 -50.45 2.08 -9.60
N ASN A 461 -49.83 1.52 -10.65
CA ASN A 461 -50.56 0.85 -11.75
C ASN A 461 -50.60 -0.68 -11.67
N ARG A 462 -50.16 -1.28 -10.56
CA ARG A 462 -50.45 -2.69 -10.24
C ARG A 462 -51.44 -2.79 -9.07
N GLY A 463 -52.73 -2.76 -9.41
CA GLY A 463 -53.84 -3.37 -8.63
C GLY A 463 -54.04 -2.84 -7.21
N GLY A 464 -54.93 -1.86 -7.05
CA GLY A 464 -55.08 -1.08 -5.82
C GLY A 464 -55.75 -1.74 -4.62
N ARG A 465 -55.68 -1.02 -3.49
CA ARG A 465 -56.71 -0.90 -2.44
C ARG A 465 -56.55 0.44 -1.72
N ARG A 466 -57.67 1.15 -1.54
CA ARG A 466 -57.76 2.53 -1.03
C ARG A 466 -57.33 2.64 0.44
N ALA A 467 -56.49 3.64 0.75
CA ALA A 467 -56.22 4.05 2.13
C ALA A 467 -57.40 4.85 2.72
N ASN A 468 -57.81 4.51 3.94
CA ASN A 468 -58.79 5.24 4.74
C ASN A 468 -58.08 6.33 5.58
N PRO A 469 -58.74 7.42 6.00
CA PRO A 469 -58.08 8.63 6.48
C PRO A 469 -57.58 8.59 7.94
N PHE A 470 -57.47 7.40 8.55
CA PHE A 470 -57.13 7.24 9.98
C PHE A 470 -55.93 6.31 10.27
N GLY A 471 -55.04 6.08 9.29
CA GLY A 471 -53.65 5.70 9.61
C GLY A 471 -53.44 4.41 10.42
N GLU A 472 -54.18 3.35 10.12
CA GLU A 472 -53.84 1.99 10.58
C GLU A 472 -53.89 1.03 9.39
N SER A 473 -52.74 0.49 8.99
CA SER A 473 -52.63 -0.66 8.10
C SER A 473 -52.52 -1.92 8.95
N GLU A 474 -53.42 -2.87 8.71
CA GLU A 474 -53.42 -4.19 9.35
C GLU A 474 -52.06 -4.88 9.20
N ASP A 475 -51.60 -5.46 10.32
CA ASP A 475 -50.41 -6.30 10.47
C ASP A 475 -50.42 -7.43 9.43
N SER A 476 -49.66 -7.27 8.34
CA SER A 476 -49.35 -8.36 7.41
C SER A 476 -47.93 -8.32 6.84
N SER A 477 -47.02 -7.54 7.43
CA SER A 477 -45.61 -7.44 7.00
C SER A 477 -44.60 -8.04 7.98
N LYS A 478 -45.06 -8.65 9.09
CA LYS A 478 -44.15 -9.27 10.07
C LYS A 478 -43.64 -10.66 9.66
N ASP A 479 -44.34 -11.36 8.76
CA ASP A 479 -44.01 -12.76 8.45
C ASP A 479 -42.84 -12.94 7.46
N GLU A 480 -42.39 -11.90 6.73
CA GLU A 480 -41.22 -12.01 5.83
C GLU A 480 -39.89 -11.53 6.45
N GLU A 481 -39.93 -10.77 7.55
CA GLU A 481 -38.70 -10.28 8.21
C GLU A 481 -38.10 -11.28 9.20
N GLU A 482 -38.83 -12.34 9.58
CA GLU A 482 -38.36 -13.34 10.55
C GLU A 482 -37.41 -14.41 9.99
N ASP A 483 -37.24 -14.52 8.66
CA ASP A 483 -36.59 -15.67 8.01
C ASP A 483 -35.23 -15.37 7.32
N SER A 484 -34.60 -14.20 7.56
CA SER A 484 -33.26 -13.92 7.02
C SER A 484 -32.15 -14.29 8.00
N LEU A 485 -31.27 -15.22 7.59
CA LEU A 485 -30.12 -15.71 8.36
C LEU A 485 -29.05 -14.63 8.65
N LEU A 486 -29.18 -13.45 8.05
CA LEU A 486 -28.29 -12.31 8.25
C LEU A 486 -29.12 -11.03 8.23
N GLN A 487 -29.01 -10.22 9.28
CA GLN A 487 -29.54 -8.87 9.31
C GLN A 487 -28.52 -7.93 9.97
N GLN A 488 -27.98 -6.99 9.19
CA GLN A 488 -27.02 -6.00 9.67
C GLN A 488 -27.45 -4.60 9.23
N MET A 489 -27.44 -3.64 10.14
CA MET A 489 -27.89 -2.27 9.89
C MET A 489 -26.73 -1.30 10.07
N PHE A 490 -26.54 -0.42 9.08
CA PHE A 490 -25.51 0.61 9.09
C PHE A 490 -26.14 1.97 8.78
N VAL A 491 -25.63 3.06 9.39
CA VAL A 491 -26.09 4.41 9.04
C VAL A 491 -25.18 4.94 7.94
N VAL A 492 -25.77 5.22 6.78
CA VAL A 492 -25.05 5.68 5.59
C VAL A 492 -25.64 6.96 5.03
N ARG A 493 -24.81 7.72 4.33
CA ARG A 493 -25.18 8.92 3.59
C ARG A 493 -24.89 8.70 2.13
N PHE A 494 -25.91 8.82 1.30
CA PHE A 494 -25.73 8.70 -0.15
C PHE A 494 -24.93 9.90 -0.68
N LEU A 495 -23.83 9.60 -1.37
CA LEU A 495 -22.95 10.61 -1.96
C LEU A 495 -23.23 10.80 -3.45
N GLY A 496 -23.56 9.72 -4.16
CA GLY A 496 -23.97 9.78 -5.56
C GLY A 496 -23.89 8.43 -6.24
N SER A 497 -24.46 8.35 -7.43
CA SER A 497 -24.37 7.19 -8.30
C SER A 497 -24.05 7.61 -9.73
N MET A 498 -23.44 6.70 -10.48
CA MET A 498 -23.16 6.91 -11.90
C MET A 498 -23.08 5.60 -12.66
N ALA A 499 -23.40 5.65 -13.96
CA ALA A 499 -23.27 4.51 -14.84
C ALA A 499 -21.80 4.12 -15.05
N VAL A 500 -21.51 2.83 -15.14
CA VAL A 500 -20.15 2.28 -15.32
C VAL A 500 -20.10 1.30 -16.47
N GLN A 501 -18.93 1.14 -17.09
CA GLN A 501 -18.77 0.30 -18.30
C GLN A 501 -18.25 -1.11 -18.01
N SER A 502 -17.75 -1.37 -16.80
CA SER A 502 -17.18 -2.65 -16.38
C SER A 502 -17.41 -2.89 -14.90
N ASP A 503 -17.57 -4.15 -14.52
CA ASP A 503 -17.59 -4.64 -13.15
C ASP A 503 -16.52 -5.74 -12.92
N GLU A 504 -15.49 -5.80 -13.77
CA GLU A 504 -14.44 -6.81 -13.67
C GLU A 504 -13.54 -6.62 -12.43
N THR A 505 -13.37 -5.37 -12.00
CA THR A 505 -12.49 -5.01 -10.88
C THR A 505 -13.12 -3.96 -9.97
N CYS A 506 -12.72 -3.95 -8.70
CA CYS A 506 -13.13 -2.91 -7.75
C CYS A 506 -12.58 -1.50 -8.08
N GLU A 507 -11.64 -1.38 -9.02
CA GLU A 507 -11.09 -0.09 -9.48
C GLU A 507 -12.17 0.86 -10.00
N VAL A 508 -13.23 0.30 -10.60
CA VAL A 508 -14.39 1.08 -11.05
C VAL A 508 -15.09 1.81 -9.90
N ILE A 509 -15.11 1.21 -8.70
CA ILE A 509 -15.72 1.80 -7.51
C ILE A 509 -14.86 2.95 -7.00
N TYR A 510 -13.54 2.80 -6.98
CA TYR A 510 -12.63 3.87 -6.57
C TYR A 510 -12.66 5.05 -7.54
N GLU A 511 -12.73 4.77 -8.84
CA GLU A 511 -12.90 5.81 -9.85
C GLU A 511 -14.26 6.51 -9.72
N ALA A 512 -15.34 5.76 -9.46
CA ALA A 512 -16.66 6.34 -9.16
C ALA A 512 -16.64 7.19 -7.88
N MET A 513 -16.01 6.72 -6.79
CA MET A 513 -15.81 7.51 -5.57
C MET A 513 -15.08 8.83 -5.87
N ARG A 514 -13.99 8.76 -6.63
CA ARG A 514 -13.20 9.94 -7.03
C ARG A 514 -14.03 10.92 -7.84
N GLN A 515 -14.74 10.45 -8.87
CA GLN A 515 -15.56 11.31 -9.72
C GLN A 515 -16.77 11.89 -8.98
N VAL A 516 -17.46 11.10 -8.15
CA VAL A 516 -18.58 11.57 -7.31
C VAL A 516 -18.09 12.62 -6.32
N LEU A 517 -17.01 12.37 -5.58
CA LEU A 517 -16.48 13.34 -4.62
C LEU A 517 -15.95 14.61 -5.30
N ALA A 518 -15.24 14.47 -6.43
CA ALA A 518 -14.79 15.59 -7.24
C ALA A 518 -15.98 16.40 -7.76
N ALA A 519 -17.03 15.75 -8.28
CA ALA A 519 -18.22 16.42 -8.76
C ALA A 519 -18.99 17.11 -7.62
N ARG A 520 -19.10 16.49 -6.44
CA ARG A 520 -19.68 17.16 -5.26
C ARG A 520 -18.88 18.39 -4.85
N ALA A 521 -17.54 18.34 -4.97
CA ALA A 521 -16.67 19.47 -4.70
C ALA A 521 -16.76 20.57 -5.79
N ILE A 522 -16.78 20.18 -7.06
CA ILE A 522 -16.86 21.10 -8.23
C ILE A 522 -18.23 21.78 -8.28
N HIS A 523 -19.30 21.03 -8.02
CA HIS A 523 -20.68 21.50 -8.08
C HIS A 523 -21.23 21.96 -6.72
N ASN A 524 -20.40 21.95 -5.66
CA ASN A 524 -20.75 22.40 -4.31
C ASN A 524 -22.05 21.77 -3.78
N ILE A 525 -22.13 20.45 -3.88
CA ILE A 525 -23.31 19.67 -3.47
C ILE A 525 -23.13 19.20 -2.03
N PHE A 526 -23.79 19.89 -1.10
CA PHE A 526 -23.65 19.65 0.34
C PHE A 526 -24.76 18.79 0.95
N ARG A 527 -25.93 18.71 0.29
CA ARG A 527 -27.03 17.88 0.78
C ARG A 527 -26.65 16.41 0.69
N MET A 528 -26.67 15.72 1.82
CA MET A 528 -26.47 14.29 1.92
C MET A 528 -27.68 13.70 2.62
N THR A 529 -28.24 12.66 2.02
CA THR A 529 -29.44 12.01 2.54
C THR A 529 -29.03 10.82 3.39
N GLU A 530 -29.20 10.94 4.71
CA GLU A 530 -28.95 9.85 5.64
C GLU A 530 -30.04 8.77 5.50
N SER A 531 -29.61 7.51 5.51
CA SER A 531 -30.45 6.31 5.39
C SER A 531 -29.87 5.19 6.26
N HIS A 532 -30.72 4.29 6.74
CA HIS A 532 -30.29 3.02 7.32
C HIS A 532 -30.09 2.00 6.19
N LEU A 533 -28.85 1.59 5.94
CA LEU A 533 -28.53 0.49 5.04
C LEU A 533 -28.66 -0.84 5.79
N MET A 534 -29.70 -1.60 5.45
CA MET A 534 -29.92 -2.95 5.95
C MET A 534 -29.38 -3.96 4.95
N VAL A 535 -28.35 -4.69 5.36
CA VAL A 535 -27.77 -5.82 4.65
C VAL A 535 -28.44 -7.10 5.14
N THR A 536 -29.05 -7.84 4.22
CA THR A 536 -29.67 -9.13 4.50
C THR A 536 -29.07 -10.24 3.65
N SER A 537 -29.44 -11.50 3.91
CA SER A 537 -29.04 -12.63 3.06
C SER A 537 -29.67 -12.62 1.65
N LYS A 538 -30.55 -11.65 1.34
CA LYS A 538 -31.22 -11.56 0.03
C LYS A 538 -31.09 -10.19 -0.62
N ASN A 539 -31.13 -9.12 0.17
CA ASN A 539 -31.24 -7.74 -0.33
C ASN A 539 -30.38 -6.74 0.46
N LEU A 540 -30.01 -5.65 -0.22
CA LEU A 540 -29.55 -4.39 0.38
C LEU A 540 -30.71 -3.39 0.35
N ARG A 541 -31.22 -2.99 1.52
CA ARG A 541 -32.34 -2.03 1.64
C ARG A 541 -31.85 -0.72 2.24
N LEU A 542 -32.21 0.40 1.63
CA LEU A 542 -32.01 1.74 2.19
C LEU A 542 -33.31 2.23 2.77
N ILE A 543 -33.34 2.42 4.08
CA ILE A 543 -34.54 2.75 4.85
C ILE A 543 -34.43 4.19 5.36
N ASP A 544 -35.49 4.96 5.20
CA ASP A 544 -35.61 6.29 5.79
C ASP A 544 -35.66 6.18 7.32
N PRO A 545 -34.73 6.81 8.06
CA PRO A 545 -34.66 6.67 9.52
C PRO A 545 -35.88 7.26 10.24
N GLN A 546 -36.57 8.24 9.65
CA GLN A 546 -37.72 8.92 10.24
C GLN A 546 -39.03 8.19 9.92
N THR A 547 -39.23 7.79 8.67
CA THR A 547 -40.51 7.21 8.20
C THR A 547 -40.52 5.68 8.20
N GLN A 548 -39.36 5.04 8.36
CA GLN A 548 -39.18 3.58 8.21
C GLN A 548 -39.56 3.05 6.82
N VAL A 549 -39.73 3.93 5.83
CA VAL A 549 -40.02 3.56 4.44
C VAL A 549 -38.73 3.13 3.74
N THR A 550 -38.78 2.01 3.01
CA THR A 550 -37.67 1.59 2.14
C THR A 550 -37.61 2.51 0.92
N ARG A 551 -36.53 3.30 0.80
CA ARG A 551 -36.28 4.24 -0.31
C ARG A 551 -35.69 3.58 -1.55
N ALA A 552 -34.90 2.53 -1.36
CA ALA A 552 -34.35 1.71 -2.44
C ALA A 552 -34.05 0.30 -1.92
N SER A 553 -34.20 -0.70 -2.79
CA SER A 553 -33.90 -2.10 -2.49
C SER A 553 -33.18 -2.73 -3.67
N PHE A 554 -32.05 -3.39 -3.41
CA PHE A 554 -31.25 -4.07 -4.41
C PHE A 554 -31.11 -5.55 -4.03
N GLU A 555 -31.37 -6.46 -4.95
CA GLU A 555 -31.09 -7.88 -4.71
C GLU A 555 -29.58 -8.11 -4.59
N LEU A 556 -29.14 -8.87 -3.60
CA LEU A 556 -27.71 -9.08 -3.33
C LEU A 556 -27.00 -9.80 -4.48
N THR A 557 -27.75 -10.58 -5.28
CA THR A 557 -27.31 -11.24 -6.51
C THR A 557 -26.95 -10.25 -7.63
N THR A 558 -27.53 -9.05 -7.62
CA THR A 558 -27.26 -8.00 -8.62
C THR A 558 -26.06 -7.12 -8.24
N VAL A 559 -25.59 -7.21 -7.00
CA VAL A 559 -24.35 -6.56 -6.57
C VAL A 559 -23.18 -7.34 -7.14
N THR A 560 -22.46 -6.81 -8.12
CA THR A 560 -21.35 -7.54 -8.76
C THR A 560 -20.01 -7.25 -8.08
N GLN A 561 -19.76 -5.99 -7.73
CA GLN A 561 -18.58 -5.55 -6.98
C GLN A 561 -18.95 -4.69 -5.78
N PHE A 562 -18.13 -4.71 -4.73
CA PHE A 562 -18.26 -3.84 -3.56
C PHE A 562 -16.88 -3.61 -2.91
N ALA A 563 -16.59 -2.37 -2.51
CA ALA A 563 -15.29 -2.01 -1.95
C ALA A 563 -15.37 -0.83 -1.00
N ALA A 564 -14.62 -0.91 0.10
CA ALA A 564 -14.36 0.20 1.00
C ALA A 564 -13.09 0.95 0.57
N HIS A 565 -13.06 2.26 0.76
CA HIS A 565 -11.89 3.05 0.37
C HIS A 565 -10.71 2.79 1.31
N GLN A 566 -9.52 2.61 0.75
CA GLN A 566 -8.32 2.20 1.50
C GLN A 566 -7.88 3.22 2.56
N GLU A 567 -7.89 4.50 2.23
CA GLU A 567 -7.49 5.58 3.17
C GLU A 567 -8.66 6.15 3.98
N ASN A 568 -9.80 6.45 3.33
CA ASN A 568 -10.98 6.94 4.00
C ASN A 568 -11.91 5.79 4.39
N ARG A 569 -11.70 5.25 5.59
CA ARG A 569 -12.48 4.12 6.13
C ARG A 569 -13.99 4.36 6.19
N ARG A 570 -14.49 5.58 6.02
CA ARG A 570 -15.93 5.85 5.99
C ARG A 570 -16.55 5.70 4.61
N LEU A 571 -15.76 5.62 3.53
CA LEU A 571 -16.30 5.49 2.18
C LEU A 571 -16.48 4.03 1.79
N ILE A 572 -17.65 3.74 1.23
CA ILE A 572 -18.06 2.42 0.74
C ILE A 572 -18.81 2.61 -0.57
N GLY A 573 -18.61 1.71 -1.53
CA GLY A 573 -19.38 1.70 -2.75
C GLY A 573 -19.62 0.28 -3.27
N PHE A 574 -20.62 0.14 -4.11
CA PHE A 574 -20.94 -1.12 -4.77
C PHE A 574 -21.52 -0.88 -6.16
N VAL A 575 -21.30 -1.85 -7.06
CA VAL A 575 -21.83 -1.85 -8.42
C VAL A 575 -23.05 -2.76 -8.47
N ILE A 576 -24.15 -2.23 -9.01
CA ILE A 576 -25.36 -2.99 -9.31
C ILE A 576 -25.45 -3.20 -10.81
N HIS A 577 -25.70 -4.44 -11.21
CA HIS A 577 -26.02 -4.84 -12.57
C HIS A 577 -27.55 -5.00 -12.71
N LEU A 578 -28.20 -4.13 -13.50
CA LEU A 578 -29.64 -4.17 -13.78
C LEU A 578 -29.88 -4.57 -15.23
N SER A 579 -30.67 -5.62 -15.43
CA SER A 579 -31.18 -6.00 -16.75
C SER A 579 -32.55 -5.34 -16.96
N ASP A 580 -32.66 -4.41 -17.92
CA ASP A 580 -33.96 -3.79 -18.23
C ASP A 580 -34.78 -4.69 -19.19
N THR A 581 -36.09 -4.52 -19.17
CA THR A 581 -37.08 -5.28 -19.95
C THR A 581 -36.91 -5.22 -21.48
N LEU A 582 -36.02 -4.34 -21.97
CA LEU A 582 -35.62 -4.18 -23.37
C LEU A 582 -34.33 -4.92 -23.74
N GLY A 583 -33.66 -5.58 -22.78
CA GLY A 583 -32.43 -6.35 -23.01
C GLY A 583 -31.14 -5.52 -23.02
N GLU A 584 -31.18 -4.24 -22.64
CA GLU A 584 -29.99 -3.45 -22.35
C GLU A 584 -29.54 -3.69 -20.90
N GLU A 585 -28.32 -4.20 -20.73
CA GLU A 585 -27.67 -4.36 -19.43
C GLU A 585 -27.09 -3.00 -19.02
N SER A 586 -27.49 -2.50 -17.85
CA SER A 586 -26.99 -1.26 -17.29
C SER A 586 -26.32 -1.51 -15.94
N MET A 587 -25.10 -1.00 -15.80
CA MET A 587 -24.34 -1.10 -14.55
C MET A 587 -24.22 0.28 -13.93
N SER A 588 -24.45 0.39 -12.64
CA SER A 588 -24.30 1.64 -11.89
C SER A 588 -23.54 1.43 -10.60
N ALA A 589 -22.55 2.27 -10.35
CA ALA A 589 -21.85 2.36 -9.07
C ALA A 589 -22.60 3.31 -8.14
N TYR A 590 -22.80 2.88 -6.90
CA TYR A 590 -23.40 3.68 -5.83
C TYR A 590 -22.35 3.93 -4.74
N VAL A 591 -22.22 5.18 -4.32
CA VAL A 591 -21.19 5.63 -3.37
C VAL A 591 -21.86 6.20 -2.13
N PHE A 592 -21.37 5.77 -0.96
CA PHE A 592 -21.89 6.19 0.34
C PHE A 592 -20.76 6.57 1.31
N GLU A 593 -21.08 7.44 2.26
CA GLU A 593 -20.33 7.65 3.48
C GLU A 593 -21.03 6.94 4.64
N SER A 594 -20.32 6.07 5.36
CA SER A 594 -20.80 5.36 6.54
C SER A 594 -20.33 6.04 7.83
N ASN A 595 -21.13 5.92 8.89
CA ASN A 595 -20.70 6.29 10.24
C ASN A 595 -19.78 5.23 10.89
N THR A 596 -19.75 4.01 10.36
CA THR A 596 -18.83 2.93 10.73
C THR A 596 -17.75 2.73 9.65
N GLU A 597 -16.77 1.89 9.93
CA GLU A 597 -15.80 1.47 8.92
C GLU A 597 -16.51 0.73 7.76
N GLY A 598 -16.28 1.16 6.53
CA GLY A 598 -16.86 0.60 5.31
C GLY A 598 -16.48 -0.87 5.12
N GLU A 599 -15.33 -1.30 5.64
CA GLU A 599 -14.93 -2.72 5.66
C GLU A 599 -15.93 -3.60 6.41
N LYS A 600 -16.58 -3.09 7.46
CA LYS A 600 -17.64 -3.82 8.19
C LYS A 600 -18.88 -4.04 7.31
N ILE A 601 -19.17 -3.10 6.40
CA ILE A 601 -20.26 -3.22 5.42
C ILE A 601 -19.86 -4.22 4.32
N CYS A 602 -18.65 -4.13 3.78
CA CYS A 602 -18.12 -5.12 2.82
C CYS A 602 -18.19 -6.54 3.38
N TYR A 603 -17.79 -6.73 4.63
CA TYR A 603 -17.84 -8.02 5.30
C TYR A 603 -19.28 -8.55 5.41
N ALA A 604 -20.24 -7.71 5.79
CA ALA A 604 -21.65 -8.08 5.82
C ALA A 604 -22.19 -8.47 4.42
N ILE A 605 -21.80 -7.75 3.37
CA ILE A 605 -22.18 -8.07 1.98
C ILE A 605 -21.57 -9.41 1.53
N SER A 606 -20.27 -9.62 1.83
CA SER A 606 -19.57 -10.88 1.52
C SER A 606 -20.24 -12.07 2.19
N LEU A 607 -20.50 -11.96 3.50
CA LEU A 607 -21.19 -13.00 4.25
C LEU A 607 -22.59 -13.27 3.70
N GLY A 608 -23.34 -12.22 3.32
CA GLY A 608 -24.64 -12.38 2.68
C GLY A 608 -24.55 -13.20 1.39
N LYS A 609 -23.53 -12.97 0.55
CA LYS A 609 -23.29 -13.75 -0.67
C LYS A 609 -22.86 -15.18 -0.38
N GLU A 610 -21.99 -15.41 0.61
CA GLU A 610 -21.60 -16.74 1.05
C GLU A 610 -22.81 -17.55 1.57
N ILE A 611 -23.74 -16.90 2.28
CA ILE A 611 -24.99 -17.53 2.72
C ILE A 611 -25.86 -17.93 1.52
N ILE A 612 -25.97 -17.08 0.48
CA ILE A 612 -26.72 -17.43 -0.75
C ILE A 612 -26.11 -18.65 -1.44
N GLU A 613 -24.79 -18.75 -1.49
CA GLU A 613 -24.10 -19.89 -2.08
C GLU A 613 -24.26 -21.16 -1.24
N ALA A 614 -24.04 -21.05 0.07
CA ALA A 614 -24.15 -22.16 1.02
C ALA A 614 -25.58 -22.67 1.19
N GLN A 615 -26.62 -21.85 0.95
CA GLN A 615 -28.02 -22.30 0.95
C GLN A 615 -28.31 -23.41 -0.07
N LYS A 616 -27.44 -23.63 -1.06
CA LYS A 616 -27.53 -24.75 -2.01
C LYS A 616 -27.11 -26.10 -1.41
N ASP A 617 -26.41 -26.09 -0.27
CA ASP A 617 -25.92 -27.27 0.45
C ASP A 617 -26.11 -27.13 1.99
N PRO A 618 -27.04 -27.88 2.59
CA PRO A 618 -27.33 -27.81 4.03
C PRO A 618 -26.12 -28.04 4.95
N GLU A 619 -25.14 -28.86 4.55
CA GLU A 619 -23.94 -29.13 5.36
C GLU A 619 -22.97 -27.93 5.32
N ALA A 620 -22.79 -27.33 4.15
CA ALA A 620 -21.97 -26.13 3.97
C ALA A 620 -22.55 -24.93 4.75
N LEU A 621 -23.87 -24.75 4.73
CA LEU A 621 -24.54 -23.68 5.49
C LEU A 621 -24.35 -23.86 7.00
N ALA A 622 -24.48 -25.09 7.51
CA ALA A 622 -24.28 -25.38 8.94
C ALA A 622 -22.82 -25.16 9.39
N GLN A 623 -21.85 -25.39 8.50
CA GLN A 623 -20.43 -25.14 8.78
C GLN A 623 -20.11 -23.64 8.78
N LEU A 624 -20.65 -22.87 7.82
CA LEU A 624 -20.50 -21.41 7.76
C LEU A 624 -21.07 -20.73 9.02
N MET A 625 -22.29 -21.12 9.42
CA MET A 625 -22.94 -20.56 10.62
C MET A 625 -22.22 -20.86 11.93
N LYS A 626 -21.40 -21.92 12.00
CA LYS A 626 -20.54 -22.19 13.18
C LYS A 626 -19.30 -21.30 13.26
N SER A 627 -18.87 -20.72 12.13
CA SER A 627 -17.66 -19.89 12.07
C SER A 627 -17.91 -18.40 12.26
N VAL A 628 -19.17 -17.94 12.23
CA VAL A 628 -19.53 -16.52 12.34
C VAL A 628 -19.76 -16.13 13.80
N PRO A 629 -19.13 -15.06 14.32
CA PRO A 629 -19.37 -14.57 15.67
C PRO A 629 -20.71 -13.84 15.74
N LEU A 630 -21.76 -14.55 16.16
CA LEU A 630 -23.12 -14.02 16.29
C LEU A 630 -23.42 -13.55 17.73
N THR A 631 -24.37 -12.64 17.87
CA THR A 631 -25.02 -12.28 19.14
C THR A 631 -25.73 -13.49 19.74
N ASN A 632 -26.00 -13.47 21.05
CA ASN A 632 -26.59 -14.60 21.78
C ASN A 632 -27.96 -15.08 21.25
N ASP A 633 -28.65 -14.26 20.45
CA ASP A 633 -29.91 -14.57 19.77
C ASP A 633 -29.72 -15.08 18.32
N GLY A 634 -28.48 -15.18 17.84
CA GLY A 634 -28.13 -15.67 16.50
C GLY A 634 -28.47 -14.72 15.35
N LYS A 635 -28.95 -13.50 15.63
CA LYS A 635 -29.51 -12.59 14.61
C LYS A 635 -28.53 -11.54 14.08
N PHE A 636 -27.53 -11.15 14.87
CA PHE A 636 -26.60 -10.08 14.54
C PHE A 636 -25.14 -10.54 14.68
N MET A 637 -24.22 -9.98 13.90
CA MET A 637 -22.79 -10.21 14.08
C MET A 637 -22.18 -9.32 15.17
N LEU A 638 -21.24 -9.88 15.94
CA LEU A 638 -20.38 -9.14 16.86
C LEU A 638 -19.26 -8.45 16.07
N LEU A 639 -19.36 -7.13 15.89
CA LEU A 639 -18.30 -6.31 15.32
C LEU A 639 -17.31 -5.97 16.44
N ASN A 640 -16.17 -6.66 16.51
CA ASN A 640 -15.14 -6.43 17.55
C ASN A 640 -14.75 -4.94 17.64
N ASP A 641 -14.93 -4.34 18.82
CA ASP A 641 -14.18 -3.17 19.28
C ASP A 641 -13.19 -3.69 20.33
N MET A 642 -11.96 -4.00 19.90
CA MET A 642 -10.83 -4.23 20.82
C MET A 642 -9.97 -2.98 20.81
N SER A 643 -10.37 -1.98 21.61
CA SER A 643 -9.49 -0.91 22.05
C SER A 643 -8.89 -1.28 23.41
N GLU A 644 -7.56 -1.18 23.48
CA GLU A 644 -6.68 -1.08 24.66
C GLU A 644 -7.34 -1.19 26.04
N GLU A 645 -7.03 -2.27 26.78
CA GLU A 645 -6.60 -2.19 28.19
C GLU A 645 -6.08 -3.54 28.71
N ASP A 646 -4.89 -3.45 29.31
CA ASP A 646 -4.22 -4.31 30.28
C ASP A 646 -3.87 -5.78 29.97
N GLY A 647 -2.57 -5.95 29.75
CA GLY A 647 -1.86 -7.15 30.13
C GLY A 647 -1.95 -7.37 31.64
N THR A 648 -2.48 -8.52 32.03
CA THR A 648 -1.96 -9.25 33.19
C THR A 648 -2.22 -10.73 33.00
N MET A 649 -1.11 -11.47 32.92
CA MET A 649 -1.07 -12.91 33.12
C MET A 649 -1.68 -13.24 34.48
N HIS A 650 -2.72 -14.07 34.50
CA HIS A 650 -2.87 -15.09 35.53
C HIS A 650 -3.64 -16.28 35.00
N GLY A 651 -2.96 -17.43 34.95
CA GLY A 651 -3.60 -18.72 34.82
C GLY A 651 -4.40 -19.07 36.07
N GLY A 652 -5.48 -19.80 35.86
CA GLY A 652 -6.31 -20.41 36.89
C GLY A 652 -7.24 -21.43 36.22
N GLU A 653 -6.80 -22.69 36.21
CA GLU A 653 -7.69 -23.84 36.10
C GLU A 653 -8.54 -23.93 37.38
N GLU A 654 -9.85 -24.15 37.23
CA GLU A 654 -10.76 -24.84 38.18
C GLU A 654 -12.11 -24.98 37.43
N SER A 655 -12.45 -26.14 36.86
CA SER A 655 -13.07 -27.32 37.47
C SER A 655 -14.54 -27.14 37.88
N GLU A 656 -15.37 -28.01 37.28
CA GLU A 656 -16.68 -28.56 37.72
C GLU A 656 -17.93 -27.67 37.74
N ALA A 657 -18.82 -27.89 36.77
CA ALA A 657 -20.09 -28.60 36.93
C ALA A 657 -20.76 -28.88 35.58
#